data_AF-A0A2M7QB11-F1
#
_entry.id   AF-A0A2M7QB11-F1
#
_cell.length_a   1.000
_cell.length_b   1.000
_cell.length_c   1.000
_cell.angle_alpha   90.00
_cell.angle_beta   90.00
_cell.angle_gamma   90.00
#
_symmetry.space_group_name_H-M   'P 1'
#
loop_
_entity.id
_entity.type
_entity.pdbx_description
1 polymer ?
#
loop_
_entity_poly.entity_id
_entity_poly.type
_entity_poly.pdbx_seq_one_letter_code
_entity_poly.pdbx_strand_id
1 'polypeptide(L)'
;MISGMASSKKYKARSDPSSQTNKKFVYNHRMKLPARILRHERLILWLMIGLYFVAFTAICLWKYGLFAYDGLDLAIYSQVFWNTLHGQPFGLTIHPHSYLGDHAEFGLLTLLPLYALKSDPRTLLVLQTAALALTAWPIWLLARHRLANASGLSRLAPLAFAAAWLLSPLVQNMNLFEFHLLPFALPPLLLALLAYDERRPFRFALWALVAMLFREDVSLVVAAVGLLAVLERRGWRWTVGPIVLGAAWFVMATGVAAHFAPSGSYKFLIYYAWLGEAHSFADVAMNALSHPLKVLAHTASLGNLEMLLGFLLPLLFLPLLSPKRLILLTGPLLQILLGSPGGSTTIVQTHYSTLFLPGLFLAAMSGLPKLNGPLRRYLTVGQAKTLGALLLVMGAAYGSLALGPLPAVAARIWSGDGREAAADARRIVDQVPPNASVAASYRLLPELSSRSAVYSAHYLFLGVEQFDTGPYPTPDGVQMLAFDENDLSTYRAQFLLTSWAQPHYKSGRERLGRSFGTLPQDEAGGFALYGPIWSSSSYLMAPPFDTPPMRMNVPWNFADGSQLNAVQSKLTADKDKTRLHLQSVWRLGPTADALQIDLTLIDTDGQEVWHETMPLVNELWQPIELGSEYERYIDYLLPQLRDKKYRLQLELFNRTEVHGLDGLLSGRQFTIEERSLGRFEVESNLDF
;
A
#
# COMPACT_ATOMS: atom_id res chain seq x y z
N MET A 1 52.83 80.51 26.02
CA MET A 1 51.84 79.50 26.43
C MET A 1 52.59 78.24 26.83
N ILE A 2 52.51 77.91 28.11
CA ILE A 2 53.53 77.18 28.88
C ILE A 2 53.32 75.66 28.79
N SER A 3 54.43 74.94 28.58
CA SER A 3 54.63 73.51 28.79
C SER A 3 54.74 73.16 30.28
N GLY A 4 54.30 71.96 30.69
CA GLY A 4 54.72 71.35 31.96
C GLY A 4 53.95 70.07 32.24
N MET A 5 54.53 68.90 31.98
CA MET A 5 55.36 68.10 32.90
C MET A 5 54.57 67.28 33.92
N ALA A 6 54.82 65.97 33.86
CA ALA A 6 54.39 64.95 34.79
C ALA A 6 54.92 65.18 36.22
N SER A 7 54.18 64.68 37.22
CA SER A 7 54.71 64.45 38.57
C SER A 7 54.42 63.02 39.06
N SER A 8 55.50 62.44 39.59
CA SER A 8 55.70 61.22 40.35
C SER A 8 54.71 60.96 41.52
N LYS A 9 54.23 59.73 41.73
CA LYS A 9 54.86 58.61 42.50
C LYS A 9 54.88 58.87 44.03
N LYS A 10 54.13 58.06 44.82
CA LYS A 10 54.62 57.17 45.92
C LYS A 10 53.66 56.95 47.12
N TYR A 11 53.46 55.65 47.44
CA TYR A 11 53.41 54.98 48.78
C TYR A 11 52.28 55.35 49.77
N LYS A 12 51.72 54.49 50.66
CA LYS A 12 51.96 53.10 51.10
C LYS A 12 50.74 52.60 51.93
N ALA A 13 50.39 51.33 51.77
CA ALA A 13 50.00 50.31 52.78
C ALA A 13 48.71 50.40 53.66
N ARG A 14 47.95 49.30 53.51
CA ARG A 14 47.27 48.44 54.52
C ARG A 14 45.93 48.88 55.12
N SER A 15 44.85 48.18 54.72
CA SER A 15 44.30 47.01 55.45
C SER A 15 43.19 46.31 54.64
N ASP A 16 43.34 45.00 54.44
CA ASP A 16 42.27 44.01 54.17
C ASP A 16 41.45 43.83 55.49
N PRO A 17 40.20 43.29 55.56
CA PRO A 17 39.60 42.30 54.65
C PRO A 17 38.07 42.34 54.41
N SER A 18 37.65 41.41 53.53
CA SER A 18 36.34 40.75 53.46
C SER A 18 35.24 41.33 52.55
N SER A 19 34.98 40.66 51.42
CA SER A 19 33.86 39.71 51.30
C SER A 19 33.41 39.50 49.84
N GLN A 20 33.28 38.21 49.49
CA GLN A 20 32.38 37.65 48.46
C GLN A 20 32.66 37.90 46.97
N THR A 21 33.44 36.96 46.42
CA THR A 21 33.10 36.11 45.26
C THR A 21 31.83 36.44 44.47
N ASN A 22 32.00 36.74 43.17
CA ASN A 22 31.09 36.20 42.16
C ASN A 22 31.84 35.90 40.84
N LYS A 23 32.30 34.65 40.70
CA LYS A 23 32.79 34.10 39.44
C LYS A 23 31.63 33.97 38.47
N LYS A 24 31.59 34.80 37.42
CA LYS A 24 30.76 34.55 36.22
C LYS A 24 31.27 33.32 35.49
N PHE A 25 30.65 32.17 35.73
CA PHE A 25 30.78 30.99 34.86
C PHE A 25 30.00 31.23 33.57
N VAL A 26 30.69 31.60 32.51
CA VAL A 26 30.16 31.53 31.13
C VAL A 26 30.38 30.11 30.64
N TYR A 27 29.40 29.22 30.85
CA TYR A 27 29.41 27.89 30.23
C TYR A 27 29.04 27.99 28.75
N ASN A 28 30.06 28.19 27.92
CA ASN A 28 29.94 28.11 26.47
C ASN A 28 30.25 26.67 26.01
N HIS A 29 29.43 25.70 26.43
CA HIS A 29 29.50 24.33 25.91
C HIS A 29 28.78 24.24 24.55
N ARG A 30 29.45 24.74 23.51
CA ARG A 30 29.20 24.23 22.15
C ARG A 30 29.66 22.77 22.17
N MET A 31 28.74 21.80 22.11
CA MET A 31 29.11 20.43 21.73
C MET A 31 29.83 20.52 20.39
N LYS A 32 31.16 20.46 20.42
CA LYS A 32 31.98 20.37 19.21
C LYS A 32 31.86 18.92 18.74
N LEU A 33 30.87 18.66 17.89
CA LEU A 33 30.87 17.44 17.08
C LEU A 33 32.23 17.33 16.37
N PRO A 34 32.82 16.13 16.29
CA PRO A 34 34.13 15.96 15.65
C PRO A 34 34.10 16.55 14.25
N ALA A 35 35.08 17.40 13.91
CA ALA A 35 35.19 18.05 12.59
C ALA A 35 35.16 17.03 11.42
N ARG A 36 35.46 15.75 11.71
CA ARG A 36 35.31 14.62 10.79
C ARG A 36 33.86 14.44 10.33
N ILE A 37 32.85 14.44 11.19
CA ILE A 37 31.45 14.16 10.80
C ILE A 37 30.93 15.19 9.78
N LEU A 38 31.27 16.47 9.97
CA LEU A 38 30.88 17.57 9.08
C LEU A 38 31.53 17.49 7.69
N ARG A 39 32.70 16.83 7.58
CA ARG A 39 33.37 16.59 6.28
C ARG A 39 32.71 15.45 5.49
N HIS A 40 31.89 14.62 6.15
CA HIS A 40 31.31 13.39 5.60
C HIS A 40 29.78 13.45 5.50
N GLU A 41 29.14 14.62 5.62
CA GLU A 41 27.65 14.73 5.54
C GLU A 41 27.08 14.07 4.28
N ARG A 42 27.72 14.27 3.12
CA ARG A 42 27.32 13.63 1.85
C ARG A 42 27.47 12.11 1.89
N LEU A 43 28.54 11.61 2.50
CA LEU A 43 28.75 10.18 2.64
C LEU A 43 27.68 9.56 3.54
N ILE A 44 27.38 10.19 4.68
CA ILE A 44 26.33 9.73 5.59
C ILE A 44 24.97 9.70 4.88
N LEU A 45 24.63 10.74 4.12
CA LEU A 45 23.41 10.77 3.32
C LEU A 45 23.34 9.57 2.35
N TRP A 46 24.39 9.34 1.56
CA TRP A 46 24.41 8.25 0.59
C TRP A 46 24.39 6.86 1.25
N LEU A 47 25.01 6.71 2.43
CA LEU A 47 24.90 5.49 3.22
C LEU A 47 23.47 5.25 3.72
N MET A 48 22.77 6.28 4.18
CA MET A 48 21.36 6.18 4.58
C MET A 48 20.46 5.80 3.41
N ILE A 49 20.66 6.45 2.25
CA ILE A 49 19.93 6.14 1.00
C ILE A 49 20.20 4.69 0.59
N GLY A 50 21.47 4.27 0.56
CA GLY A 50 21.86 2.91 0.20
C GLY A 50 21.31 1.86 1.16
N LEU A 51 21.33 2.12 2.47
CA LEU A 51 20.77 1.22 3.48
C LEU A 51 19.26 1.05 3.30
N TYR A 52 18.52 2.15 3.14
CA TYR A 52 17.08 2.08 2.88
C TYR A 52 16.79 1.32 1.59
N PHE A 53 17.51 1.65 0.51
CA PHE A 53 17.34 1.00 -0.79
C PHE A 53 17.53 -0.51 -0.69
N VAL A 54 18.63 -0.97 -0.09
CA VAL A 54 18.92 -2.40 0.06
C VAL A 54 17.87 -3.09 0.95
N ALA A 55 17.57 -2.51 2.11
CA ALA A 55 16.63 -3.11 3.06
C ALA A 55 15.21 -3.23 2.48
N PHE A 56 14.66 -2.13 1.94
CA PHE A 56 13.31 -2.15 1.39
C PHE A 56 13.21 -2.92 0.08
N THR A 57 14.26 -2.91 -0.77
CA THR A 57 14.28 -3.79 -1.95
C THR A 57 14.20 -5.25 -1.52
N ALA A 58 14.99 -5.66 -0.51
CA ALA A 58 14.93 -7.03 0.01
C ALA A 58 13.53 -7.37 0.55
N ILE A 59 12.89 -6.46 1.29
CA ILE A 59 11.52 -6.67 1.81
C ILE A 59 10.50 -6.74 0.66
N CYS A 60 10.56 -5.85 -0.35
CA CYS A 60 9.67 -5.90 -1.52
C CYS A 60 9.82 -7.21 -2.28
N LEU A 61 11.05 -7.68 -2.52
CA LEU A 61 11.30 -8.94 -3.22
C LEU A 61 10.86 -10.16 -2.39
N TRP A 62 11.02 -10.10 -1.07
CA TRP A 62 10.50 -11.12 -0.17
C TRP A 62 8.96 -11.14 -0.18
N LYS A 63 8.30 -9.98 -0.06
CA LYS A 63 6.84 -9.82 -0.19
C LYS A 63 6.33 -10.37 -1.51
N TYR A 64 7.02 -10.05 -2.61
CA TYR A 64 6.72 -10.56 -3.94
C TYR A 64 6.84 -12.10 -4.01
N GLY A 65 7.92 -12.65 -3.48
CA GLY A 65 8.11 -14.11 -3.41
C GLY A 65 7.05 -14.85 -2.59
N LEU A 66 6.37 -14.14 -1.67
CA LEU A 66 5.24 -14.64 -0.90
C LEU A 66 3.88 -14.52 -1.60
N PHE A 67 3.82 -14.04 -2.85
CA PHE A 67 2.56 -13.74 -3.54
C PHE A 67 1.68 -12.76 -2.75
N ALA A 68 2.29 -11.88 -1.96
CA ALA A 68 1.56 -10.99 -1.07
C ALA A 68 1.33 -9.60 -1.68
N TYR A 69 1.44 -9.43 -3.00
CA TYR A 69 0.93 -8.25 -3.72
C TYR A 69 -0.37 -8.64 -4.39
N ASP A 70 -1.50 -8.31 -3.78
CA ASP A 70 -2.86 -8.74 -4.15
C ASP A 70 -3.80 -7.55 -4.39
N GLY A 71 -3.28 -6.32 -4.51
CA GLY A 71 -4.06 -5.10 -4.68
C GLY A 71 -4.43 -4.71 -6.13
N LEU A 72 -4.08 -5.51 -7.14
CA LEU A 72 -4.17 -5.25 -8.60
C LEU A 72 -3.11 -4.32 -9.20
N ASP A 73 -2.73 -3.23 -8.53
CA ASP A 73 -1.96 -2.14 -9.15
C ASP A 73 -0.63 -2.60 -9.75
N LEU A 74 0.17 -3.42 -9.04
CA LEU A 74 1.44 -3.94 -9.57
C LEU A 74 1.25 -4.71 -10.87
N ALA A 75 0.17 -5.49 -10.98
CA ALA A 75 -0.13 -6.24 -12.20
C ALA A 75 -0.56 -5.33 -13.35
N ILE A 76 -1.37 -4.31 -13.06
CA ILE A 76 -1.76 -3.28 -14.04
C ILE A 76 -0.51 -2.63 -14.62
N TYR A 77 0.33 -2.03 -13.78
CA TYR A 77 1.54 -1.36 -14.27
C TYR A 77 2.50 -2.30 -14.99
N SER A 78 2.76 -3.49 -14.43
CA SER A 78 3.62 -4.47 -15.08
C SER A 78 3.13 -4.83 -16.48
N GLN A 79 1.83 -5.04 -16.65
CA GLN A 79 1.27 -5.30 -17.98
C GLN A 79 1.39 -4.10 -18.92
N VAL A 80 1.11 -2.89 -18.44
CA VAL A 80 1.23 -1.67 -19.26
C VAL A 80 2.66 -1.45 -19.72
N PHE A 81 3.64 -1.64 -18.84
CA PHE A 81 5.07 -1.57 -19.18
C PHE A 81 5.45 -2.66 -20.19
N TRP A 82 5.02 -3.90 -19.97
CA TRP A 82 5.26 -5.01 -20.88
C TRP A 82 4.70 -4.73 -22.28
N ASN A 83 3.43 -4.36 -22.38
CA ASN A 83 2.76 -4.08 -23.65
C ASN A 83 3.39 -2.89 -24.38
N THR A 84 3.69 -1.81 -23.65
CA THR A 84 4.33 -0.63 -24.23
C THR A 84 5.71 -0.98 -24.81
N LEU A 85 6.49 -1.81 -24.11
CA LEU A 85 7.80 -2.28 -24.58
C LEU A 85 7.68 -3.15 -25.84
N HIS A 86 6.60 -3.94 -25.96
CA HIS A 86 6.37 -4.88 -27.05
C HIS A 86 5.48 -4.33 -28.19
N GLY A 87 5.39 -3.00 -28.32
CA GLY A 87 4.75 -2.37 -29.48
C GLY A 87 3.25 -2.13 -29.35
N GLN A 88 2.68 -2.25 -28.15
CA GLN A 88 1.30 -1.86 -27.82
C GLN A 88 1.33 -0.73 -26.78
N PRO A 89 1.52 0.54 -27.20
CA PRO A 89 1.67 1.66 -26.28
C PRO A 89 0.47 1.77 -25.33
N PHE A 90 0.75 1.73 -24.03
CA PHE A 90 -0.26 1.79 -22.97
C PHE A 90 -1.35 0.71 -23.05
N GLY A 91 -1.07 -0.43 -23.68
CA GLY A 91 -2.01 -1.55 -23.78
C GLY A 91 -2.24 -2.21 -22.42
N LEU A 92 -3.50 -2.50 -22.09
CA LEU A 92 -3.93 -3.10 -20.83
C LEU A 92 -5.13 -4.01 -21.10
N THR A 93 -5.15 -5.19 -20.50
CA THR A 93 -6.32 -6.10 -20.59
C THR A 93 -7.00 -6.30 -19.23
N ILE A 94 -6.33 -5.97 -18.13
CA ILE A 94 -6.95 -5.96 -16.78
C ILE A 94 -8.09 -4.94 -16.74
N HIS A 95 -7.85 -3.72 -17.19
CA HIS A 95 -8.91 -2.79 -17.63
C HIS A 95 -8.83 -2.71 -19.16
N PRO A 96 -9.83 -3.19 -19.90
CA PRO A 96 -9.71 -3.52 -21.32
C PRO A 96 -9.87 -2.29 -22.23
N HIS A 97 -9.18 -1.21 -21.87
CA HIS A 97 -8.98 0.03 -22.61
C HIS A 97 -7.51 0.42 -22.54
N SER A 98 -7.10 1.49 -23.25
CA SER A 98 -5.74 2.01 -23.06
C SER A 98 -5.58 2.48 -21.61
N TYR A 99 -4.45 2.18 -20.96
CA TYR A 99 -4.16 2.66 -19.61
C TYR A 99 -4.26 4.18 -19.47
N LEU A 100 -4.06 4.92 -20.58
CA LEU A 100 -4.27 6.36 -20.59
C LEU A 100 -5.69 6.76 -20.15
N GLY A 101 -6.69 5.88 -20.34
CA GLY A 101 -8.06 6.09 -19.89
C GLY A 101 -8.25 6.00 -18.37
N ASP A 102 -7.31 5.37 -17.66
CA ASP A 102 -7.26 5.42 -16.19
C ASP A 102 -6.49 6.66 -15.74
N HIS A 103 -5.23 6.79 -16.16
CA HIS A 103 -4.38 7.92 -15.80
C HIS A 103 -3.45 8.35 -16.94
N ALA A 104 -3.19 9.65 -17.04
CA ALA A 104 -2.29 10.22 -18.04
C ALA A 104 -0.84 10.26 -17.52
N GLU A 105 -0.25 9.10 -17.27
CA GLU A 105 1.08 8.95 -16.66
C GLU A 105 2.18 8.71 -17.70
N PHE A 106 2.47 9.74 -18.50
CA PHE A 106 3.54 9.70 -19.53
C PHE A 106 4.94 9.44 -18.95
N GLY A 107 5.12 9.64 -17.65
CA GLY A 107 6.33 9.31 -16.90
C GLY A 107 6.75 7.85 -17.05
N LEU A 108 5.80 6.94 -17.33
CA LEU A 108 6.06 5.55 -17.70
C LEU A 108 7.16 5.41 -18.76
N LEU A 109 7.10 6.23 -19.82
CA LEU A 109 8.02 6.18 -20.95
C LEU A 109 9.46 6.50 -20.55
N THR A 110 9.66 7.29 -19.50
CA THR A 110 10.99 7.61 -18.98
C THR A 110 11.63 6.44 -18.23
N LEU A 111 10.80 5.52 -17.70
CA LEU A 111 11.23 4.33 -16.96
C LEU A 111 11.31 3.09 -17.84
N LEU A 112 10.68 3.11 -19.02
CA LEU A 112 10.63 1.98 -19.95
C LEU A 112 12.02 1.41 -20.31
N PRO A 113 13.09 2.22 -20.56
CA PRO A 113 14.42 1.66 -20.83
C PRO A 113 15.03 0.90 -19.64
N LEU A 114 14.69 1.30 -18.41
CA LEU A 114 15.17 0.61 -17.21
C LEU A 114 14.39 -0.69 -16.98
N TYR A 115 13.08 -0.68 -17.23
CA TYR A 115 12.26 -1.89 -17.21
C TYR A 115 12.71 -2.91 -18.28
N ALA A 116 13.12 -2.44 -19.47
CA ALA A 116 13.60 -3.30 -20.54
C ALA A 116 14.84 -4.14 -20.18
N LEU A 117 15.65 -3.71 -19.20
CA LEU A 117 16.80 -4.50 -18.71
C LEU A 117 16.37 -5.85 -18.14
N LYS A 118 15.19 -5.90 -17.50
CA LYS A 118 14.55 -7.11 -17.01
C LYS A 118 13.04 -6.85 -16.92
N SER A 119 12.31 -7.29 -17.93
CA SER A 119 10.86 -7.06 -18.08
C SER A 119 10.07 -7.93 -17.10
N ASP A 120 10.00 -7.48 -15.86
CA ASP A 120 9.50 -8.25 -14.72
C ASP A 120 8.93 -7.29 -13.64
N PRO A 121 7.86 -7.65 -12.91
CA PRO A 121 7.26 -6.77 -11.91
C PRO A 121 8.22 -6.37 -10.79
N ARG A 122 9.18 -7.24 -10.44
CA ARG A 122 10.21 -6.96 -9.43
C ARG A 122 11.09 -5.78 -9.82
N THR A 123 11.33 -5.57 -11.11
CA THR A 123 12.09 -4.42 -11.60
C THR A 123 11.36 -3.13 -11.26
N LEU A 124 10.04 -3.09 -11.41
CA LEU A 124 9.23 -1.92 -11.04
C LEU A 124 9.31 -1.63 -9.53
N LEU A 125 9.19 -2.66 -8.69
CA LEU A 125 9.34 -2.52 -7.22
C LEU A 125 10.72 -1.96 -6.82
N VAL A 126 11.79 -2.42 -7.48
CA VAL A 126 13.15 -1.92 -7.28
C VAL A 126 13.26 -0.45 -7.70
N LEU A 127 12.69 -0.07 -8.84
CA LEU A 127 12.71 1.31 -9.34
C LEU A 127 11.95 2.26 -8.41
N GLN A 128 10.77 1.86 -7.91
CA GLN A 128 10.01 2.65 -6.94
C GLN A 128 10.80 2.82 -5.64
N THR A 129 11.41 1.76 -5.13
CA THR A 129 12.27 1.82 -3.94
C THR A 129 13.46 2.77 -4.16
N ALA A 130 14.07 2.73 -5.34
CA ALA A 130 15.16 3.65 -5.70
C ALA A 130 14.68 5.11 -5.72
N ALA A 131 13.52 5.42 -6.31
CA ALA A 131 12.97 6.76 -6.35
C ALA A 131 12.68 7.31 -4.93
N LEU A 132 12.08 6.49 -4.07
CA LEU A 132 11.79 6.84 -2.68
C LEU A 132 13.06 7.06 -1.85
N ALA A 133 14.07 6.19 -2.01
CA ALA A 133 15.36 6.34 -1.36
C ALA A 133 16.07 7.62 -1.82
N LEU A 134 16.14 7.83 -3.14
CA LEU A 134 16.77 9.00 -3.76
C LEU A 134 16.09 10.31 -3.39
N THR A 135 14.81 10.31 -3.04
CA THR A 135 14.07 11.50 -2.59
C THR A 135 14.68 12.14 -1.32
N ALA A 136 15.39 11.36 -0.49
CA ALA A 136 16.12 11.92 0.65
C ALA A 136 17.19 12.95 0.24
N TRP A 137 17.73 12.85 -0.99
CA TRP A 137 18.73 13.78 -1.51
C TRP A 137 18.19 15.20 -1.75
N PRO A 138 17.11 15.42 -2.54
CA PRO A 138 16.53 16.76 -2.68
C PRO A 138 15.93 17.29 -1.36
N ILE A 139 15.46 16.43 -0.45
CA ILE A 139 15.09 16.84 0.92
C ILE A 139 16.28 17.42 1.66
N TRP A 140 17.42 16.73 1.62
CA TRP A 140 18.66 17.22 2.23
C TRP A 140 19.13 18.53 1.59
N LEU A 141 19.07 18.66 0.26
CA LEU A 141 19.43 19.90 -0.43
C LEU A 141 18.52 21.07 -0.02
N LEU A 142 17.21 20.85 -0.02
CA LEU A 142 16.21 21.85 0.36
C LEU A 142 16.37 22.27 1.83
N ALA A 143 16.57 21.30 2.72
CA ALA A 143 16.85 21.57 4.12
C ALA A 143 18.16 22.33 4.30
N ARG A 144 19.24 21.97 3.59
CA ARG A 144 20.51 22.73 3.62
C ARG A 144 20.32 24.17 3.18
N HIS A 145 19.58 24.40 2.10
CA HIS A 145 19.30 25.75 1.62
C HIS A 145 18.51 26.58 2.64
N ARG A 146 17.39 26.03 3.16
CA ARG A 146 16.49 26.72 4.09
C ARG A 146 17.11 26.95 5.47
N LEU A 147 17.95 26.04 5.93
CA LEU A 147 18.48 26.04 7.30
C LEU A 147 19.88 26.66 7.42
N ALA A 148 20.53 27.02 6.31
CA ALA A 148 21.92 27.53 6.28
C ALA A 148 22.17 28.70 7.24
N ASN A 149 21.21 29.61 7.36
CA ASN A 149 21.33 30.83 8.17
C ASN A 149 20.55 30.75 9.50
N ALA A 150 19.98 29.60 9.84
CA ALA A 150 19.21 29.44 11.06
C ALA A 150 20.13 29.41 12.29
N SER A 151 20.11 30.49 13.09
CA SER A 151 20.93 30.60 14.28
C SER A 151 20.63 29.49 15.30
N GLY A 152 21.70 28.90 15.85
CA GLY A 152 21.64 27.84 16.86
C GLY A 152 21.33 26.43 16.32
N LEU A 153 21.03 26.26 15.03
CA LEU A 153 20.72 24.94 14.50
C LEU A 153 22.00 24.12 14.24
N SER A 154 21.95 22.82 14.55
CA SER A 154 23.04 21.91 14.21
C SER A 154 23.22 21.85 12.68
N ARG A 155 24.47 21.80 12.22
CA ARG A 155 24.80 21.56 10.80
C ARG A 155 24.26 20.22 10.29
N LEU A 156 23.94 19.29 11.18
CA LEU A 156 23.36 17.99 10.87
C LEU A 156 21.82 18.03 10.71
N ALA A 157 21.15 19.15 10.98
CA ALA A 157 19.69 19.24 10.85
C ALA A 157 19.16 18.84 9.45
N PRO A 158 19.85 19.15 8.33
CA PRO A 158 19.46 18.64 7.02
C PRO A 158 19.52 17.10 6.90
N LEU A 159 20.48 16.45 7.56
CA LEU A 159 20.53 14.98 7.63
C LEU A 159 19.38 14.43 8.49
N ALA A 160 18.95 15.15 9.52
CA ALA A 160 17.79 14.76 10.32
C ALA A 160 16.50 14.73 9.48
N PHE A 161 16.31 15.67 8.54
CA PHE A 161 15.17 15.63 7.61
C PHE A 161 15.27 14.47 6.60
N ALA A 162 16.48 14.18 6.09
CA ALA A 162 16.69 13.01 5.24
C ALA A 162 16.41 11.70 6.00
N ALA A 163 16.83 11.61 7.27
CA ALA A 163 16.55 10.47 8.12
C ALA A 163 15.05 10.34 8.41
N ALA A 164 14.38 11.45 8.76
CA ALA A 164 12.95 11.47 9.01
C ALA A 164 12.12 11.08 7.79
N TRP A 165 12.61 11.37 6.58
CA TRP A 165 12.02 10.87 5.33
C TRP A 165 12.12 9.34 5.22
N LEU A 166 13.33 8.78 5.30
CA LEU A 166 13.57 7.35 5.13
C LEU A 166 12.95 6.51 6.26
N LEU A 167 12.79 7.10 7.44
CA LEU A 167 12.12 6.50 8.60
C LEU A 167 10.63 6.83 8.65
N SER A 168 10.08 7.59 7.70
CA SER A 168 8.68 7.98 7.75
C SER A 168 7.79 6.76 7.49
N PRO A 169 6.77 6.48 8.34
CA PRO A 169 5.81 5.41 8.06
C PRO A 169 5.09 5.63 6.74
N LEU A 170 4.84 6.89 6.33
CA LEU A 170 4.20 7.22 5.05
C LEU A 170 5.02 6.73 3.85
N VAL A 171 6.34 6.93 3.90
CA VAL A 171 7.27 6.51 2.83
C VAL A 171 7.41 4.99 2.80
N GLN A 172 7.44 4.35 3.96
CA GLN A 172 7.56 2.89 4.08
C GLN A 172 6.29 2.16 3.64
N ASN A 173 5.13 2.64 4.08
CA ASN A 173 3.82 2.12 3.69
C ASN A 173 3.64 2.24 2.17
N MET A 174 3.88 3.43 1.61
CA MET A 174 3.86 3.63 0.15
C MET A 174 4.81 2.68 -0.59
N ASN A 175 6.00 2.42 -0.06
CA ASN A 175 6.95 1.52 -0.71
C ASN A 175 6.48 0.05 -0.70
N LEU A 176 5.84 -0.38 0.40
CA LEU A 176 5.40 -1.76 0.59
C LEU A 176 3.94 -2.02 0.19
N PHE A 177 3.16 -1.03 -0.24
CA PHE A 177 1.79 -1.21 -0.72
C PHE A 177 1.78 -2.00 -2.03
N GLU A 178 1.91 -1.28 -3.14
CA GLU A 178 1.89 -1.76 -4.52
C GLU A 178 2.75 -0.79 -5.36
N PHE A 179 3.10 -1.16 -6.59
CA PHE A 179 3.81 -0.24 -7.47
C PHE A 179 2.88 0.84 -8.03
N HIS A 180 3.35 2.09 -8.05
CA HIS A 180 2.70 3.25 -8.62
C HIS A 180 3.72 4.17 -9.30
N LEU A 181 3.31 4.94 -10.31
CA LEU A 181 4.19 5.96 -10.90
C LEU A 181 4.25 7.25 -10.08
N LEU A 182 3.21 7.56 -9.31
CA LEU A 182 3.15 8.76 -8.48
C LEU A 182 4.38 9.01 -7.58
N PRO A 183 4.96 8.02 -6.86
CA PRO A 183 6.17 8.21 -6.06
C PRO A 183 7.37 8.81 -6.82
N PHE A 184 7.46 8.60 -8.14
CA PHE A 184 8.54 9.15 -8.96
C PHE A 184 8.39 10.68 -9.18
N ALA A 185 7.23 11.27 -8.88
CA ALA A 185 7.06 12.71 -8.85
C ALA A 185 7.79 13.38 -7.67
N LEU A 186 8.13 12.64 -6.61
CA LEU A 186 8.69 13.21 -5.38
C LEU A 186 10.06 13.89 -5.57
N PRO A 187 11.09 13.23 -6.16
CA PRO A 187 12.35 13.90 -6.41
C PRO A 187 12.22 15.19 -7.24
N PRO A 188 11.57 15.20 -8.42
CA PRO A 188 11.43 16.41 -9.22
C PRO A 188 10.56 17.47 -8.54
N LEU A 189 9.49 17.13 -7.81
CA LEU A 189 8.72 18.13 -7.04
C LEU A 189 9.58 18.85 -6.01
N LEU A 190 10.41 18.12 -5.26
CA LEU A 190 11.29 18.72 -4.26
C LEU A 190 12.43 19.53 -4.90
N LEU A 191 12.94 19.12 -6.06
CA LEU A 191 13.87 19.92 -6.86
C LEU A 191 13.21 21.18 -7.43
N ALA A 192 11.93 21.12 -7.80
CA ALA A 192 11.16 22.29 -8.19
C ALA A 192 11.00 23.25 -7.00
N LEU A 193 10.66 22.75 -5.81
CA LEU A 193 10.58 23.57 -4.59
C LEU A 193 11.94 24.20 -4.21
N LEU A 194 13.05 23.48 -4.40
CA LEU A 194 14.39 24.02 -4.25
C LEU A 194 14.65 25.14 -5.27
N ALA A 195 14.33 24.93 -6.54
CA ALA A 195 14.48 25.96 -7.59
C ALA A 195 13.59 27.18 -7.34
N TYR A 196 12.39 26.96 -6.79
CA TYR A 196 11.51 28.02 -6.30
C TYR A 196 12.22 28.84 -5.22
N ASP A 197 12.83 28.21 -4.22
CA ASP A 197 13.57 28.91 -3.16
C ASP A 197 14.82 29.64 -3.65
N GLU A 198 15.54 29.04 -4.59
CA GLU A 198 16.71 29.64 -5.25
C GLU A 198 16.33 30.74 -6.26
N ARG A 199 15.04 30.94 -6.52
CA ARG A 199 14.50 31.89 -7.52
C ARG A 199 15.02 31.61 -8.94
N ARG A 200 15.07 30.34 -9.34
CA ARG A 200 15.48 29.89 -10.68
C ARG A 200 14.26 29.41 -11.48
N PRO A 201 13.56 30.30 -12.22
CA PRO A 201 12.26 29.98 -12.82
C PRO A 201 12.33 28.89 -13.88
N PHE A 202 13.39 28.86 -14.69
CA PHE A 202 13.59 27.82 -15.70
C PHE A 202 13.75 26.43 -15.05
N ARG A 203 14.55 26.34 -13.98
CA ARG A 203 14.73 25.07 -13.25
C ARG A 203 13.45 24.64 -12.55
N PHE A 204 12.69 25.58 -12.01
CA PHE A 204 11.38 25.30 -11.44
C PHE A 204 10.45 24.70 -12.52
N ALA A 205 10.32 25.36 -13.67
CA ALA A 205 9.44 24.91 -14.74
C ALA A 205 9.86 23.52 -15.26
N LEU A 206 11.16 23.29 -15.47
CA LEU A 206 11.69 21.99 -15.89
C LEU A 206 11.30 20.89 -14.91
N TRP A 207 11.62 21.05 -13.63
CA TRP A 207 11.33 20.02 -12.63
C TRP A 207 9.83 19.86 -12.34
N ALA A 208 9.05 20.93 -12.41
CA ALA A 208 7.60 20.86 -12.31
C ALA A 208 7.00 20.07 -13.48
N LEU A 209 7.47 20.31 -14.71
CA LEU A 209 7.04 19.53 -15.88
C LEU A 209 7.40 18.05 -15.73
N VAL A 210 8.65 17.73 -15.34
CA VAL A 210 9.09 16.34 -15.10
C VAL A 210 8.23 15.67 -14.03
N ALA A 211 7.90 16.37 -12.94
CA ALA A 211 7.05 15.84 -11.90
C ALA A 211 5.63 15.52 -12.39
N MET A 212 5.03 16.43 -13.17
CA MET A 212 3.66 16.27 -13.65
C MET A 212 3.49 15.13 -14.66
N LEU A 213 4.57 14.68 -15.31
CA LEU A 213 4.53 13.49 -16.19
C LEU A 213 4.02 12.23 -15.47
N PHE A 214 4.18 12.15 -14.15
CA PHE A 214 3.88 10.95 -13.39
C PHE A 214 2.42 10.81 -12.97
N ARG A 215 1.64 11.90 -12.90
CA ARG A 215 0.18 11.86 -12.69
C ARG A 215 -0.47 13.23 -12.87
N GLU A 216 -1.73 13.26 -13.31
CA GLU A 216 -2.49 14.49 -13.53
C GLU A 216 -2.63 15.36 -12.28
N ASP A 217 -2.84 14.77 -11.10
CA ASP A 217 -3.10 15.50 -9.85
C ASP A 217 -1.84 16.07 -9.17
N VAL A 218 -0.63 15.68 -9.61
CA VAL A 218 0.63 16.35 -9.26
C VAL A 218 0.58 17.83 -9.62
N SER A 219 -0.14 18.17 -10.69
CA SER A 219 -0.34 19.54 -11.14
C SER A 219 -1.04 20.44 -10.12
N LEU A 220 -1.87 19.87 -9.24
CA LEU A 220 -2.54 20.61 -8.17
C LEU A 220 -1.52 21.13 -7.14
N VAL A 221 -0.47 20.36 -6.85
CA VAL A 221 0.64 20.80 -6.00
C VAL A 221 1.44 21.91 -6.69
N VAL A 222 1.69 21.80 -7.99
CA VAL A 222 2.39 22.83 -8.78
C VAL A 222 1.60 24.15 -8.81
N ALA A 223 0.29 24.08 -9.04
CA ALA A 223 -0.58 25.27 -8.98
C ALA A 223 -0.57 25.91 -7.58
N ALA A 224 -0.57 25.10 -6.52
CA ALA A 224 -0.48 25.58 -5.14
C ALA A 224 0.85 26.27 -4.82
N VAL A 225 1.95 25.99 -5.54
CA VAL A 225 3.19 26.78 -5.44
C VAL A 225 2.95 28.23 -5.88
N GLY A 226 2.11 28.45 -6.89
CA GLY A 226 1.74 29.81 -7.31
C GLY A 226 0.90 30.54 -6.25
N LEU A 227 0.01 29.83 -5.55
CA LEU A 227 -0.71 30.38 -4.39
C LEU A 227 0.24 30.71 -3.24
N LEU A 228 1.21 29.84 -2.95
CA LEU A 228 2.29 30.14 -2.00
C LEU A 228 3.05 31.40 -2.40
N ALA A 229 3.35 31.57 -3.69
CA ALA A 229 4.03 32.74 -4.22
C ALA A 229 3.23 34.04 -4.03
N VAL A 230 1.89 33.98 -4.15
CA VAL A 230 1.00 35.11 -3.84
C VAL A 230 1.13 35.49 -2.36
N LEU A 231 1.04 34.51 -1.46
CA LEU A 231 1.23 34.74 -0.03
C LEU A 231 2.64 35.27 0.28
N GLU A 232 3.66 34.84 -0.46
CA GLU A 232 5.05 35.31 -0.39
C GLU A 232 5.31 36.63 -1.12
N ARG A 233 4.29 37.24 -1.73
CA ARG A 233 4.39 38.50 -2.49
C ARG A 233 5.49 38.44 -3.55
N ARG A 234 5.63 37.30 -4.23
CA ARG A 234 6.58 37.14 -5.34
C ARG A 234 6.03 37.77 -6.61
N GLY A 235 6.91 38.08 -7.56
CA GLY A 235 6.52 38.66 -8.85
C GLY A 235 5.66 37.71 -9.69
N TRP A 236 4.97 38.26 -10.69
CA TRP A 236 3.93 37.58 -11.48
C TRP A 236 4.36 36.23 -12.08
N ARG A 237 5.64 36.10 -12.47
CA ARG A 237 6.21 34.85 -13.02
C ARG A 237 6.12 33.68 -12.04
N TRP A 238 6.18 33.95 -10.74
CA TRP A 238 6.07 32.95 -9.69
C TRP A 238 4.64 32.73 -9.20
N THR A 239 3.74 33.68 -9.42
CA THR A 239 2.33 33.55 -9.02
C THR A 239 1.51 32.92 -10.14
N VAL A 240 1.44 33.59 -11.30
CA VAL A 240 0.65 33.17 -12.45
C VAL A 240 1.26 31.95 -13.14
N GLY A 241 2.59 31.90 -13.26
CA GLY A 241 3.30 30.84 -13.98
C GLY A 241 2.94 29.43 -13.50
N PRO A 242 3.14 29.09 -12.21
CA PRO A 242 2.79 27.76 -11.69
C PRO A 242 1.29 27.45 -11.73
N ILE A 243 0.42 28.46 -11.51
CA ILE A 243 -1.04 28.28 -11.57
C ILE A 243 -1.47 27.89 -12.98
N VAL A 244 -1.04 28.64 -14.00
CA VAL A 244 -1.38 28.36 -15.40
C VAL A 244 -0.76 27.03 -15.85
N LEU A 245 0.50 26.77 -15.47
CA LEU A 245 1.17 25.53 -15.80
C LEU A 245 0.45 24.31 -15.21
N GLY A 246 0.10 24.36 -13.92
CA GLY A 246 -0.63 23.29 -13.24
C GLY A 246 -2.04 23.11 -13.81
N ALA A 247 -2.80 24.19 -13.99
CA ALA A 247 -4.15 24.12 -14.54
C ALA A 247 -4.17 23.59 -15.98
N ALA A 248 -3.25 24.05 -16.83
CA ALA A 248 -3.14 23.56 -18.20
C ALA A 248 -2.80 22.07 -18.25
N TRP A 249 -1.88 21.60 -17.40
CA TRP A 249 -1.58 20.18 -17.29
C TRP A 249 -2.78 19.37 -16.82
N PHE A 250 -3.46 19.81 -15.75
CA PHE A 250 -4.62 19.11 -15.19
C PHE A 250 -5.72 18.91 -16.24
N VAL A 251 -6.08 19.98 -16.96
CA VAL A 251 -7.11 19.93 -18.01
C VAL A 251 -6.68 19.02 -19.17
N MET A 252 -5.43 19.14 -19.63
CA MET A 252 -4.91 18.30 -20.70
C MET A 252 -4.91 16.82 -20.29
N ALA A 253 -4.36 16.49 -19.12
CA ALA A 253 -4.16 15.13 -18.65
C ALA A 253 -5.50 14.43 -18.35
N THR A 254 -6.44 15.11 -17.68
CA THR A 254 -7.79 14.57 -17.45
C THR A 254 -8.60 14.46 -18.75
N GLY A 255 -8.37 15.36 -19.72
CA GLY A 255 -8.96 15.27 -21.06
C GLY A 255 -8.41 14.10 -21.89
N VAL A 256 -7.10 13.82 -21.81
CA VAL A 256 -6.50 12.61 -22.40
C VAL A 256 -7.12 11.38 -21.77
N ALA A 257 -7.24 11.32 -20.44
CA ALA A 257 -7.86 10.19 -19.78
C ALA A 257 -9.34 10.01 -20.18
N ALA A 258 -10.12 11.07 -20.23
CA ALA A 258 -11.49 11.01 -20.73
C ALA A 258 -11.58 10.51 -22.18
N HIS A 259 -10.62 10.88 -23.04
CA HIS A 259 -10.60 10.45 -24.45
C HIS A 259 -10.37 8.95 -24.62
N PHE A 260 -9.53 8.35 -23.77
CA PHE A 260 -9.21 6.93 -23.82
C PHE A 260 -10.12 6.06 -22.93
N ALA A 261 -10.91 6.67 -22.05
CA ALA A 261 -11.88 5.97 -21.21
C ALA A 261 -13.11 5.52 -22.03
N PRO A 262 -13.65 4.31 -21.79
CA PRO A 262 -14.84 3.81 -22.50
C PRO A 262 -16.07 4.72 -22.39
N SER A 263 -16.24 5.37 -21.24
CA SER A 263 -17.36 6.28 -20.97
C SER A 263 -17.24 7.64 -21.68
N GLY A 264 -16.09 7.96 -22.28
CA GLY A 264 -15.78 9.30 -22.80
C GLY A 264 -15.64 10.36 -21.69
N SER A 265 -15.54 9.95 -20.42
CA SER A 265 -15.48 10.82 -19.26
C SER A 265 -14.34 10.40 -18.31
N TYR A 266 -13.85 11.35 -17.52
CA TYR A 266 -12.82 11.05 -16.54
C TYR A 266 -13.40 10.16 -15.42
N LYS A 267 -12.95 8.90 -15.40
CA LYS A 267 -13.47 7.81 -14.55
C LYS A 267 -13.63 8.16 -13.08
N PHE A 268 -12.69 8.91 -12.50
CA PHE A 268 -12.72 9.24 -11.07
C PHE A 268 -13.67 10.39 -10.69
N LEU A 269 -14.43 10.95 -11.63
CA LEU A 269 -15.55 11.86 -11.30
C LEU A 269 -16.61 11.16 -10.43
N ILE A 270 -16.72 9.82 -10.53
CA ILE A 270 -17.67 9.03 -9.73
C ILE A 270 -17.51 9.24 -8.21
N TYR A 271 -16.29 9.52 -7.73
CA TYR A 271 -16.06 9.79 -6.31
C TYR A 271 -16.76 11.06 -5.82
N TYR A 272 -17.18 11.95 -6.71
CA TYR A 272 -17.85 13.20 -6.34
C TYR A 272 -19.37 13.15 -6.58
N ALA A 273 -19.91 12.02 -7.04
CA ALA A 273 -21.34 11.88 -7.38
C ALA A 273 -22.28 12.15 -6.18
N TRP A 274 -21.79 11.97 -4.95
CA TRP A 274 -22.55 12.30 -3.74
C TRP A 274 -22.84 13.81 -3.61
N LEU A 275 -22.10 14.70 -4.27
CA LEU A 275 -22.38 16.14 -4.30
C LEU A 275 -23.52 16.51 -5.25
N GLY A 276 -23.85 15.63 -6.19
CA GLY A 276 -24.79 15.85 -7.29
C GLY A 276 -24.22 15.28 -8.59
N GLU A 277 -25.02 15.32 -9.66
CA GLU A 277 -24.55 14.98 -11.00
C GLU A 277 -23.36 15.87 -11.38
N ALA A 278 -22.28 15.25 -11.86
CA ALA A 278 -21.06 15.95 -12.25
C ALA A 278 -20.49 15.32 -13.53
N HIS A 279 -20.42 16.12 -14.59
CA HIS A 279 -19.81 15.73 -15.86
C HIS A 279 -18.41 16.32 -16.03
N SER A 280 -18.03 17.24 -15.14
CA SER A 280 -16.75 17.92 -15.11
C SER A 280 -16.32 18.29 -13.69
N PHE A 281 -15.04 18.62 -13.51
CA PHE A 281 -14.55 19.18 -12.24
C PHE A 281 -15.13 20.58 -11.94
N ALA A 282 -15.61 21.31 -12.95
CA ALA A 282 -16.31 22.57 -12.73
C ALA A 282 -17.67 22.31 -12.04
N ASP A 283 -18.39 21.27 -12.43
CA ASP A 283 -19.64 20.86 -11.79
C ASP A 283 -19.39 20.43 -10.34
N VAL A 284 -18.34 19.64 -10.10
CA VAL A 284 -17.93 19.27 -8.72
C VAL A 284 -17.70 20.51 -7.86
N ALA A 285 -16.95 21.49 -8.38
CA ALA A 285 -16.67 22.73 -7.67
C ALA A 285 -17.94 23.54 -7.41
N MET A 286 -18.84 23.67 -8.39
CA MET A 286 -20.11 24.39 -8.23
C MET A 286 -21.02 23.68 -7.24
N ASN A 287 -21.19 22.36 -7.35
CA ASN A 287 -22.00 21.56 -6.44
C ASN A 287 -21.49 21.66 -4.99
N ALA A 288 -20.17 21.63 -4.79
CA ALA A 288 -19.56 21.81 -3.46
C ALA A 288 -19.84 23.21 -2.88
N LEU A 289 -19.75 24.26 -3.71
CA LEU A 289 -20.02 25.64 -3.29
C LEU A 289 -21.50 25.91 -3.03
N SER A 290 -22.40 25.27 -3.78
CA SER A 290 -23.85 25.37 -3.60
C SER A 290 -24.36 24.60 -2.38
N HIS A 291 -23.61 23.60 -1.88
CA HIS A 291 -24.00 22.75 -0.75
C HIS A 291 -22.98 22.76 0.40
N PRO A 292 -22.63 23.93 0.97
CA PRO A 292 -21.53 24.05 1.93
C PRO A 292 -21.77 23.29 3.24
N LEU A 293 -23.02 23.20 3.70
CA LEU A 293 -23.37 22.41 4.90
C LEU A 293 -23.19 20.91 4.67
N LYS A 294 -23.50 20.42 3.46
CA LYS A 294 -23.31 19.02 3.06
C LYS A 294 -21.82 18.68 3.01
N VAL A 295 -21.02 19.57 2.44
CA VAL A 295 -19.55 19.47 2.43
C VAL A 295 -18.98 19.47 3.85
N LEU A 296 -19.44 20.37 4.71
CA LEU A 296 -18.96 20.43 6.10
C LEU A 296 -19.30 19.13 6.85
N ALA A 297 -20.52 18.61 6.71
CA ALA A 297 -20.93 17.36 7.34
C ALA A 297 -20.08 16.16 6.86
N HIS A 298 -19.80 16.08 5.56
CA HIS A 298 -18.96 15.02 4.98
C HIS A 298 -17.49 15.13 5.43
N THR A 299 -16.95 16.35 5.46
CA THR A 299 -15.55 16.59 5.81
C THR A 299 -15.26 16.51 7.31
N ALA A 300 -16.26 16.72 8.16
CA ALA A 300 -16.16 16.57 9.61
C ALA A 300 -16.27 15.10 10.05
N SER A 301 -15.34 14.26 9.59
CA SER A 301 -15.29 12.83 9.89
C SER A 301 -14.08 12.44 10.73
N LEU A 302 -14.18 11.33 11.47
CA LEU A 302 -13.06 10.78 12.23
C LEU A 302 -11.92 10.34 11.31
N GLY A 303 -12.22 9.74 10.16
CA GLY A 303 -11.21 9.32 9.18
C GLY A 303 -10.36 10.48 8.64
N ASN A 304 -10.98 11.64 8.42
CA ASN A 304 -10.25 12.85 8.03
C ASN A 304 -9.32 13.34 9.15
N LEU A 305 -9.78 13.30 10.40
CA LEU A 305 -8.95 13.65 11.55
C LEU A 305 -7.77 12.67 11.70
N GLU A 306 -8.02 11.37 11.59
CA GLU A 306 -6.99 10.32 11.63
C GLU A 306 -5.93 10.51 10.54
N MET A 307 -6.34 10.79 9.30
CA MET A 307 -5.44 11.10 8.20
C MET A 307 -4.55 12.31 8.52
N LEU A 308 -5.15 13.42 8.98
CA LEU A 308 -4.41 14.64 9.32
C LEU A 308 -3.42 14.41 10.47
N LEU A 309 -3.82 13.65 11.50
CA LEU A 309 -2.94 13.27 12.60
C LEU A 309 -1.82 12.34 12.10
N GLY A 310 -2.12 11.37 11.25
CA GLY A 310 -1.15 10.47 10.63
C GLY A 310 -0.08 11.21 9.81
N PHE A 311 -0.43 12.32 9.18
CA PHE A 311 0.53 13.19 8.50
C PHE A 311 1.38 14.06 9.43
N LEU A 312 0.79 14.57 10.52
CA LEU A 312 1.45 15.54 11.40
C LEU A 312 2.29 14.90 12.51
N LEU A 313 1.87 13.74 13.04
CA LEU A 313 2.53 13.05 14.15
C LEU A 313 3.99 12.65 13.85
N PRO A 314 4.31 12.02 12.70
CA PRO A 314 5.70 11.66 12.37
C PRO A 314 6.62 12.88 12.22
N LEU A 315 6.03 14.06 11.97
CA LEU A 315 6.74 15.33 11.84
C LEU A 315 6.65 16.20 13.10
N LEU A 316 6.17 15.64 14.21
CA LEU A 316 6.01 16.32 15.51
C LEU A 316 5.24 17.64 15.44
N PHE A 317 4.25 17.71 14.54
CA PHE A 317 3.47 18.92 14.29
C PHE A 317 4.31 20.16 13.89
N LEU A 318 5.59 20.00 13.54
CA LEU A 318 6.44 21.07 13.00
C LEU A 318 5.81 21.79 11.79
N PRO A 319 5.08 21.12 10.87
CA PRO A 319 4.40 21.80 9.78
C PRO A 319 3.46 22.94 10.25
N LEU A 320 2.80 22.78 11.40
CA LEU A 320 1.84 23.76 11.93
C LEU A 320 2.50 25.08 12.37
N LEU A 321 3.81 25.07 12.65
CA LEU A 321 4.56 26.30 12.93
C LEU A 321 4.80 27.14 11.66
N SER A 322 4.41 26.61 10.51
CA SER A 322 4.54 27.27 9.21
C SER A 322 3.27 27.14 8.36
N PRO A 323 2.13 27.69 8.83
CA PRO A 323 0.84 27.51 8.16
C PRO A 323 0.84 28.00 6.71
N LYS A 324 1.58 29.07 6.41
CA LYS A 324 1.75 29.58 5.04
C LYS A 324 2.18 28.52 4.02
N ARG A 325 3.01 27.55 4.44
CA ARG A 325 3.57 26.50 3.56
C ARG A 325 2.62 25.32 3.41
N LEU A 326 1.63 25.19 4.31
CA LEU A 326 0.57 24.19 4.20
C LEU A 326 -0.39 24.46 3.05
N ILE A 327 -0.35 25.65 2.43
CA ILE A 327 -1.12 25.95 1.20
C ILE A 327 -0.80 24.95 0.07
N LEU A 328 0.38 24.33 0.08
CA LEU A 328 0.74 23.28 -0.89
C LEU A 328 -0.13 22.03 -0.78
N LEU A 329 -0.80 21.82 0.35
CA LEU A 329 -1.70 20.69 0.57
C LEU A 329 -3.12 20.99 0.09
N THR A 330 -3.45 22.24 -0.28
CA THR A 330 -4.84 22.62 -0.57
C THR A 330 -5.44 21.81 -1.71
N GLY A 331 -4.73 21.64 -2.83
CA GLY A 331 -5.20 20.84 -3.96
C GLY A 331 -5.45 19.37 -3.56
N PRO A 332 -4.42 18.65 -3.08
CA PRO A 332 -4.57 17.26 -2.63
C PRO A 332 -5.60 17.06 -1.51
N LEU A 333 -5.72 18.01 -0.57
CA LEU A 333 -6.76 17.96 0.47
C LEU A 333 -8.15 18.09 -0.14
N LEU A 334 -8.38 19.02 -1.08
CA LEU A 334 -9.69 19.15 -1.72
C LEU A 334 -10.06 17.87 -2.48
N GLN A 335 -9.12 17.27 -3.20
CA GLN A 335 -9.34 16.00 -3.89
C GLN A 335 -9.80 14.89 -2.94
N ILE A 336 -9.09 14.69 -1.82
CA ILE A 336 -9.42 13.62 -0.86
C ILE A 336 -10.69 13.94 -0.06
N LEU A 337 -10.80 15.17 0.47
CA LEU A 337 -11.90 15.55 1.36
C LEU A 337 -13.24 15.65 0.65
N LEU A 338 -13.27 15.99 -0.65
CA LEU A 338 -14.49 16.04 -1.44
C LEU A 338 -14.86 14.69 -2.07
N GLY A 339 -13.94 13.72 -2.13
CA GLY A 339 -14.24 12.37 -2.58
C GLY A 339 -15.15 11.63 -1.60
N SER A 340 -16.02 10.76 -2.11
CA SER A 340 -16.95 9.97 -1.30
C SER A 340 -16.27 9.09 -0.25
N PRO A 341 -15.07 8.49 -0.47
CA PRO A 341 -14.37 7.78 0.59
C PRO A 341 -13.87 8.69 1.70
N GLY A 342 -13.66 9.98 1.41
CA GLY A 342 -12.98 10.92 2.28
C GLY A 342 -11.53 10.51 2.55
N GLY A 343 -10.97 11.05 3.63
CA GLY A 343 -9.71 10.60 4.22
C GLY A 343 -9.91 9.46 5.20
N SER A 344 -8.84 8.69 5.42
CA SER A 344 -8.79 7.59 6.37
C SER A 344 -7.34 7.15 6.60
N THR A 345 -7.14 6.13 7.43
CA THR A 345 -5.86 5.40 7.55
C THR A 345 -5.39 4.84 6.21
N THR A 346 -6.29 4.49 5.28
CA THR A 346 -5.93 4.03 3.93
C THR A 346 -5.07 5.06 3.20
N ILE A 347 -5.36 6.36 3.32
CA ILE A 347 -4.55 7.41 2.69
C ILE A 347 -3.13 7.47 3.28
N VAL A 348 -2.99 7.16 4.57
CA VAL A 348 -1.72 7.11 5.29
C VAL A 348 -0.93 5.83 4.96
N GLN A 349 -1.62 4.75 4.64
CA GLN A 349 -1.06 3.42 4.37
C GLN A 349 -0.76 3.17 2.89
N THR A 350 -1.19 4.04 1.98
CA THR A 350 -1.04 3.83 0.54
C THR A 350 -0.26 4.97 -0.13
N HIS A 351 -0.11 4.87 -1.45
CA HIS A 351 0.59 5.84 -2.28
C HIS A 351 -0.08 7.24 -2.28
N TYR A 352 -1.35 7.38 -1.87
CA TYR A 352 -2.07 8.67 -1.86
C TYR A 352 -1.38 9.73 -0.98
N SER A 353 -0.61 9.31 0.03
CA SER A 353 0.18 10.23 0.87
C SER A 353 1.22 11.04 0.07
N THR A 354 1.64 10.57 -1.11
CA THR A 354 2.71 11.17 -1.93
C THR A 354 2.55 12.68 -2.13
N LEU A 355 1.37 13.14 -2.51
CA LEU A 355 1.13 14.54 -2.88
C LEU A 355 1.27 15.51 -1.70
N PHE A 356 1.08 15.02 -0.47
CA PHE A 356 1.16 15.83 0.74
C PHE A 356 2.61 16.01 1.22
N LEU A 357 3.46 15.01 0.99
CA LEU A 357 4.78 14.93 1.58
C LEU A 357 5.71 16.12 1.25
N PRO A 358 5.81 16.62 -0.01
CA PRO A 358 6.67 17.76 -0.32
C PRO A 358 6.28 19.02 0.48
N GLY A 359 4.99 19.29 0.59
CA GLY A 359 4.45 20.42 1.34
C GLY A 359 4.65 20.27 2.85
N LEU A 360 4.41 19.08 3.39
CA LEU A 360 4.60 18.75 4.80
C LEU A 360 6.07 18.90 5.22
N PHE A 361 7.00 18.34 4.45
CA PHE A 361 8.44 18.44 4.74
C PHE A 361 8.94 19.89 4.58
N LEU A 362 8.51 20.62 3.55
CA LEU A 362 8.84 22.04 3.40
C LEU A 362 8.34 22.88 4.58
N ALA A 363 7.11 22.62 5.05
CA ALA A 363 6.52 23.28 6.21
C ALA A 363 7.29 22.92 7.49
N ALA A 364 7.61 21.65 7.73
CA ALA A 364 8.37 21.19 8.88
C ALA A 364 9.79 21.80 8.94
N MET A 365 10.53 21.78 7.82
CA MET A 365 11.84 22.42 7.69
C MET A 365 11.81 23.89 8.07
N SER A 366 10.69 24.54 7.78
CA SER A 366 10.54 25.96 8.06
C SER A 366 9.87 26.30 9.39
N GLY A 367 9.26 25.30 10.03
CA GLY A 367 8.75 25.36 11.39
C GLY A 367 9.86 25.20 12.41
N LEU A 368 10.82 24.30 12.15
CA LEU A 368 11.92 23.99 13.09
C LEU A 368 12.71 25.23 13.57
N PRO A 369 13.10 26.20 12.73
CA PRO A 369 13.79 27.41 13.19
C PRO A 369 12.94 28.31 14.11
N LYS A 370 11.60 28.18 14.07
CA LYS A 370 10.65 28.97 14.86
C LYS A 370 10.36 28.38 16.23
N LEU A 371 10.91 27.20 16.56
CA LEU A 371 10.84 26.65 17.91
C LEU A 371 11.48 27.62 18.90
N ASN A 372 10.64 28.39 19.59
CA ASN A 372 11.03 29.38 20.59
C ASN A 372 10.25 29.18 21.91
N GLY A 373 9.72 27.97 22.12
CA GLY A 373 8.77 27.63 23.18
C GLY A 373 9.31 27.72 24.62
N PRO A 374 8.50 27.31 25.61
CA PRO A 374 8.78 27.47 27.05
C PRO A 374 10.09 26.81 27.51
N LEU A 375 10.60 25.86 26.73
CA LEU A 375 11.91 25.22 26.91
C LEU A 375 13.09 26.19 26.91
N ARG A 376 12.94 27.44 26.43
CA ARG A 376 13.95 28.49 26.59
C ARG A 376 14.34 28.77 28.04
N ARG A 377 13.49 28.40 29.01
CA ARG A 377 13.79 28.48 30.45
C ARG A 377 14.83 27.44 30.91
N TYR A 378 14.99 26.35 30.16
CA TYR A 378 15.83 25.20 30.53
C TYR A 378 16.96 24.91 29.52
N LEU A 379 16.79 25.31 28.27
CA LEU A 379 17.72 25.04 27.16
C LEU A 379 18.07 26.32 26.42
N THR A 380 19.32 26.43 25.96
CA THR A 380 19.67 27.45 24.97
C THR A 380 18.89 27.23 23.68
N VAL A 381 18.67 28.29 22.89
CA VAL A 381 17.97 28.20 21.60
C VAL A 381 18.60 27.15 20.68
N GLY A 382 19.93 26.98 20.72
CA GLY A 382 20.59 25.97 19.93
C GLY A 382 20.39 24.53 20.43
N GLN A 383 20.37 24.33 21.74
CA GLN A 383 20.04 23.02 22.33
C GLN A 383 18.59 22.62 22.04
N ALA A 384 17.63 23.53 22.22
CA ALA A 384 16.22 23.26 21.93
C ALA A 384 15.98 22.86 20.47
N LYS A 385 16.65 23.53 19.53
CA LYS A 385 16.54 23.21 18.10
C LYS A 385 17.26 21.92 17.71
N THR A 386 18.40 21.61 18.34
CA THR A 386 19.09 20.33 18.16
C THR A 386 18.24 19.18 18.71
N LEU A 387 17.66 19.37 19.89
CA LEU A 387 16.69 18.44 20.47
C LEU A 387 15.49 18.25 19.54
N GLY A 388 14.94 19.33 18.97
CA GLY A 388 13.86 19.23 17.98
C GLY A 388 14.22 18.39 16.75
N ALA A 389 15.45 18.53 16.23
CA ALA A 389 15.93 17.71 15.11
C ALA A 389 16.12 16.23 15.51
N LEU A 390 16.60 15.95 16.72
CA LEU A 390 16.72 14.58 17.24
C LEU A 390 15.34 13.95 17.48
N LEU A 391 14.44 14.69 18.13
CA LEU A 391 13.07 14.26 18.36
C LEU A 391 12.35 14.01 17.03
N LEU A 392 12.61 14.78 15.97
CA LEU A 392 12.06 14.51 14.65
C LEU A 392 12.48 13.12 14.13
N VAL A 393 13.77 12.77 14.26
CA VAL A 393 14.26 11.44 13.87
C VAL A 393 13.65 10.35 14.75
N MET A 394 13.59 10.57 16.07
CA MET A 394 12.98 9.63 17.01
C MET A 394 11.48 9.46 16.79
N GLY A 395 10.77 10.54 16.44
CA GLY A 395 9.35 10.56 16.15
C GLY A 395 9.04 9.85 14.84
N ALA A 396 9.87 10.04 13.81
CA ALA A 396 9.78 9.25 12.58
C ALA A 396 10.07 7.76 12.84
N ALA A 397 11.12 7.43 13.60
CA ALA A 397 11.44 6.06 13.99
C ALA A 397 10.31 5.39 14.80
N TYR A 398 9.74 6.10 15.78
CA TYR A 398 8.58 5.64 16.53
C TYR A 398 7.36 5.47 15.61
N GLY A 399 7.12 6.43 14.71
CA GLY A 399 6.07 6.35 13.69
C GLY A 399 6.23 5.12 12.79
N SER A 400 7.45 4.79 12.37
CA SER A 400 7.76 3.57 11.61
C SER A 400 7.39 2.29 12.38
N LEU A 401 7.58 2.28 13.71
CA LEU A 401 7.23 1.16 14.57
C LEU A 401 5.76 1.11 14.97
N ALA A 402 5.06 2.24 15.00
CA ALA A 402 3.68 2.33 15.49
C ALA A 402 2.64 2.37 14.34
N LEU A 403 2.98 2.99 13.22
CA LEU A 403 2.11 3.26 12.08
C LEU A 403 2.67 2.72 10.75
N GLY A 404 3.93 2.29 10.74
CA GLY A 404 4.61 1.75 9.58
C GLY A 404 4.42 0.23 9.47
N PRO A 405 4.90 -0.36 8.35
CA PRO A 405 4.64 -1.75 8.03
C PRO A 405 5.66 -2.73 8.65
N LEU A 406 6.76 -2.21 9.20
CA LEU A 406 7.88 -3.02 9.69
C LEU A 406 7.51 -4.01 10.80
N PRO A 407 6.66 -3.67 11.79
CA PRO A 407 6.23 -4.65 12.80
C PRO A 407 5.48 -5.84 12.19
N ALA A 408 4.57 -5.60 11.24
CA ALA A 408 3.82 -6.65 10.56
C ALA A 408 4.75 -7.53 9.71
N VAL A 409 5.69 -6.92 8.99
CA VAL A 409 6.74 -7.62 8.24
C VAL A 409 7.57 -8.50 9.18
N ALA A 410 8.04 -7.96 10.30
CA ALA A 410 8.85 -8.70 11.27
C ALA A 410 8.08 -9.88 11.89
N ALA A 411 6.81 -9.67 12.25
CA ALA A 411 5.96 -10.72 12.78
C ALA A 411 5.79 -11.87 11.78
N ARG A 412 5.53 -11.56 10.50
CA ARG A 412 5.34 -12.58 9.46
C ARG A 412 6.64 -13.31 9.09
N ILE A 413 7.78 -12.61 9.09
CA ILE A 413 9.09 -13.26 8.92
C ILE A 413 9.33 -14.28 10.05
N TRP A 414 8.99 -13.92 11.28
CA TRP A 414 9.18 -14.76 12.46
C TRP A 414 8.25 -15.97 12.49
N SER A 415 6.96 -15.79 12.14
CA SER A 415 6.00 -16.90 12.09
C SER A 415 6.24 -17.83 10.91
N GLY A 416 6.85 -17.35 9.82
CA GLY A 416 6.97 -18.11 8.57
C GLY A 416 5.66 -18.21 7.79
N ASP A 417 4.64 -17.47 8.21
CA ASP A 417 3.29 -17.49 7.65
C ASP A 417 3.26 -17.05 6.17
N GLY A 418 2.50 -17.81 5.37
CA GLY A 418 2.34 -17.63 3.92
C GLY A 418 3.37 -18.33 3.03
N ARG A 419 4.39 -19.01 3.57
CA ARG A 419 5.41 -19.70 2.75
C ARG A 419 4.86 -20.90 1.98
N GLU A 420 3.94 -21.65 2.58
CA GLU A 420 3.33 -22.83 1.96
C GLU A 420 2.36 -22.41 0.85
N ALA A 421 1.44 -21.50 1.16
CA ALA A 421 0.55 -20.89 0.16
C ALA A 421 1.33 -20.26 -1.02
N ALA A 422 2.46 -19.60 -0.75
CA ALA A 422 3.33 -19.07 -1.81
C ALA A 422 3.98 -20.17 -2.66
N ALA A 423 4.34 -21.31 -2.06
CA ALA A 423 4.88 -22.45 -2.79
C ALA A 423 3.81 -23.13 -3.66
N ASP A 424 2.56 -23.18 -3.21
CA ASP A 424 1.43 -23.70 -3.98
C ASP A 424 1.08 -22.75 -5.14
N ALA A 425 0.97 -21.45 -4.87
CA ALA A 425 0.78 -20.41 -5.88
C ALA A 425 1.87 -20.45 -6.96
N ARG A 426 3.14 -20.65 -6.56
CA ARG A 426 4.26 -20.80 -7.50
C ARG A 426 4.09 -22.00 -8.43
N ARG A 427 3.65 -23.15 -7.92
CA ARG A 427 3.43 -24.35 -8.76
C ARG A 427 2.39 -24.10 -9.84
N ILE A 428 1.36 -23.31 -9.55
CA ILE A 428 0.34 -22.94 -10.56
C ILE A 428 0.92 -21.97 -11.58
N VAL A 429 1.61 -20.91 -11.15
CA VAL A 429 2.22 -19.94 -12.06
C VAL A 429 3.24 -20.59 -13.01
N ASP A 430 4.07 -21.50 -12.51
CA ASP A 430 5.10 -22.18 -13.30
C ASP A 430 4.51 -23.12 -14.38
N GLN A 431 3.25 -23.52 -14.25
CA GLN A 431 2.54 -24.32 -15.26
C GLN A 431 1.92 -23.47 -16.38
N VAL A 432 1.76 -22.16 -16.18
CA VAL A 432 1.16 -21.27 -17.19
C VAL A 432 2.19 -21.01 -18.29
N PRO A 433 1.92 -21.36 -19.56
CA PRO A 433 2.85 -21.06 -20.64
C PRO A 433 3.10 -19.55 -20.76
N PRO A 434 4.34 -19.11 -21.06
CA PRO A 434 4.69 -17.68 -21.08
C PRO A 434 3.86 -16.83 -22.05
N ASN A 435 3.42 -17.42 -23.17
CA ASN A 435 2.65 -16.75 -24.21
C ASN A 435 1.13 -17.03 -24.13
N ALA A 436 0.68 -17.75 -23.10
CA ALA A 436 -0.74 -18.06 -22.96
C ALA A 436 -1.52 -16.83 -22.48
N SER A 437 -2.71 -16.65 -23.05
CA SER A 437 -3.71 -15.71 -22.53
C SER A 437 -4.31 -16.29 -21.26
N VAL A 438 -4.18 -15.60 -20.12
CA VAL A 438 -4.59 -16.12 -18.81
C VAL A 438 -5.45 -15.12 -18.05
N ALA A 439 -6.50 -15.60 -17.39
CA ALA A 439 -7.19 -14.89 -16.33
C ALA A 439 -6.59 -15.29 -14.98
N ALA A 440 -6.40 -14.34 -14.06
CA ALA A 440 -5.81 -14.64 -12.77
C ALA A 440 -6.51 -13.94 -11.58
N SER A 441 -6.53 -14.64 -10.45
CA SER A 441 -6.92 -14.13 -9.12
C SER A 441 -5.92 -13.11 -8.57
N TYR A 442 -6.30 -12.36 -7.54
CA TYR A 442 -5.58 -11.18 -7.06
C TYR A 442 -4.09 -11.44 -6.83
N ARG A 443 -3.74 -12.46 -6.04
CA ARG A 443 -2.35 -12.77 -5.69
C ARG A 443 -1.52 -13.39 -6.81
N LEU A 444 -2.16 -14.02 -7.79
CA LEU A 444 -1.48 -14.62 -8.95
C LEU A 444 -1.25 -13.61 -10.07
N LEU A 445 -2.05 -12.55 -10.10
CA LEU A 445 -2.08 -11.57 -11.19
C LEU A 445 -0.72 -10.89 -11.44
N PRO A 446 0.03 -10.38 -10.42
CA PRO A 446 1.32 -9.75 -10.68
C PRO A 446 2.33 -10.70 -11.29
N GLU A 447 2.38 -11.95 -10.84
CA GLU A 447 3.33 -12.97 -11.29
C GLU A 447 3.07 -13.39 -12.74
N LEU A 448 1.81 -13.29 -13.18
CA LEU A 448 1.40 -13.57 -14.55
C LEU A 448 1.32 -12.30 -15.41
N SER A 449 1.62 -11.11 -14.90
CA SER A 449 1.34 -9.84 -15.62
C SER A 449 2.31 -9.46 -16.73
N SER A 450 3.53 -10.03 -16.75
CA SER A 450 4.53 -9.78 -17.80
C SER A 450 4.22 -10.57 -19.08
N ARG A 451 3.07 -10.27 -19.69
CA ARG A 451 2.58 -10.87 -20.93
C ARG A 451 1.63 -9.94 -21.67
N SER A 452 1.35 -10.26 -22.94
CA SER A 452 0.47 -9.43 -23.77
C SER A 452 -0.98 -9.41 -23.30
N ALA A 453 -1.48 -10.55 -22.82
CA ALA A 453 -2.87 -10.74 -22.42
C ALA A 453 -2.97 -11.44 -21.06
N VAL A 454 -3.29 -10.65 -20.02
CA VAL A 454 -3.67 -11.13 -18.70
C VAL A 454 -4.97 -10.44 -18.25
N TYR A 455 -5.96 -11.22 -17.83
CA TYR A 455 -7.26 -10.71 -17.42
C TYR A 455 -7.43 -10.88 -15.92
N SER A 456 -8.22 -10.02 -15.29
CA SER A 456 -8.50 -10.19 -13.88
C SER A 456 -9.72 -11.06 -13.66
N ALA A 457 -9.56 -12.13 -12.88
CA ALA A 457 -10.64 -13.07 -12.60
C ALA A 457 -11.85 -12.39 -11.94
N HIS A 458 -11.63 -11.35 -11.13
CA HIS A 458 -12.72 -10.64 -10.46
C HIS A 458 -13.58 -9.79 -11.43
N TYR A 459 -12.99 -9.21 -12.48
CA TYR A 459 -13.77 -8.51 -13.50
C TYR A 459 -14.53 -9.50 -14.40
N LEU A 460 -13.94 -10.67 -14.70
CA LEU A 460 -14.67 -11.75 -15.36
C LEU A 460 -15.83 -12.26 -14.49
N PHE A 461 -15.60 -12.40 -13.19
CA PHE A 461 -16.64 -12.73 -12.22
C PHE A 461 -17.75 -11.69 -12.24
N LEU A 462 -17.45 -10.39 -12.18
CA LEU A 462 -18.47 -9.34 -12.23
C LEU A 462 -19.13 -9.21 -13.62
N GLY A 463 -18.44 -9.56 -14.70
CA GLY A 463 -18.91 -9.35 -16.08
C GLY A 463 -19.05 -7.88 -16.47
N VAL A 464 -18.55 -6.96 -15.64
CA VAL A 464 -18.54 -5.53 -15.86
C VAL A 464 -17.19 -4.96 -15.47
N GLU A 465 -16.80 -3.89 -16.15
CA GLU A 465 -15.59 -3.13 -15.86
C GLU A 465 -15.69 -2.40 -14.50
N GLN A 466 -14.56 -1.86 -14.04
CA GLN A 466 -14.52 -1.08 -12.81
C GLN A 466 -15.52 0.08 -12.85
N PHE A 467 -16.33 0.20 -11.79
CA PHE A 467 -17.39 1.21 -11.66
C PHE A 467 -18.56 1.05 -12.63
N ASP A 468 -18.75 -0.14 -13.21
CA ASP A 468 -19.85 -0.43 -14.15
C ASP A 468 -19.82 0.53 -15.37
N THR A 469 -18.62 0.83 -15.87
CA THR A 469 -18.43 1.67 -17.07
C THR A 469 -18.86 0.98 -18.36
N GLY A 470 -19.02 -0.34 -18.32
CA GLY A 470 -19.42 -1.17 -19.45
C GLY A 470 -19.27 -2.66 -19.15
N PRO A 471 -19.71 -3.52 -20.08
CA PRO A 471 -19.50 -4.96 -19.98
C PRO A 471 -18.00 -5.29 -20.02
N TYR A 472 -17.53 -6.14 -19.12
CA TYR A 472 -16.17 -6.66 -19.21
C TYR A 472 -16.12 -7.67 -20.36
N PRO A 473 -15.28 -7.45 -21.39
CA PRO A 473 -15.14 -8.38 -22.49
C PRO A 473 -14.58 -9.68 -21.93
N THR A 474 -15.38 -10.75 -21.97
CA THR A 474 -14.89 -12.13 -21.86
C THR A 474 -14.25 -12.46 -23.21
N PRO A 475 -12.92 -12.46 -23.34
CA PRO A 475 -12.30 -12.71 -24.63
C PRO A 475 -12.57 -14.15 -25.06
N ASP A 476 -13.02 -14.35 -26.29
CA ASP A 476 -13.20 -15.67 -26.95
C ASP A 476 -11.89 -16.50 -27.05
N GLY A 477 -10.80 -16.05 -26.43
CA GLY A 477 -9.46 -16.65 -26.48
C GLY A 477 -8.67 -16.60 -25.17
N VAL A 478 -9.30 -16.41 -24.00
CA VAL A 478 -8.60 -16.70 -22.75
C VAL A 478 -8.40 -18.20 -22.66
N GLN A 479 -7.13 -18.61 -22.64
CA GLN A 479 -6.74 -20.01 -22.70
C GLN A 479 -6.70 -20.63 -21.32
N MET A 480 -6.47 -19.83 -20.27
CA MET A 480 -6.35 -20.37 -18.94
C MET A 480 -6.97 -19.47 -17.87
N LEU A 481 -7.43 -20.05 -16.77
CA LEU A 481 -7.78 -19.34 -15.54
C LEU A 481 -6.94 -19.90 -14.39
N ALA A 482 -6.01 -19.09 -13.88
CA ALA A 482 -5.25 -19.37 -12.68
C ALA A 482 -6.00 -18.74 -11.49
N PHE A 483 -6.64 -19.54 -10.65
CA PHE A 483 -7.58 -19.06 -9.63
C PHE A 483 -7.12 -19.43 -8.22
N ASP A 484 -7.35 -18.52 -7.28
CA ASP A 484 -7.25 -18.78 -5.84
C ASP A 484 -8.68 -18.84 -5.32
N GLU A 485 -9.08 -19.99 -4.78
CA GLU A 485 -10.46 -20.17 -4.33
C GLU A 485 -10.83 -19.27 -3.15
N ASN A 486 -9.84 -18.86 -2.36
CA ASN A 486 -10.03 -17.94 -1.24
C ASN A 486 -10.41 -16.53 -1.72
N ASP A 487 -10.23 -16.20 -3.01
CA ASP A 487 -10.73 -14.94 -3.54
C ASP A 487 -12.28 -14.89 -3.55
N LEU A 488 -13.01 -16.01 -3.52
CA LEU A 488 -14.47 -15.99 -3.50
C LEU A 488 -15.04 -15.39 -2.20
N SER A 489 -14.40 -15.63 -1.05
CA SER A 489 -14.78 -14.97 0.22
C SER A 489 -14.47 -13.48 0.15
N THR A 490 -13.31 -13.13 -0.42
CA THR A 490 -12.91 -11.73 -0.65
C THR A 490 -13.90 -11.01 -1.56
N TYR A 491 -14.34 -11.65 -2.66
CA TYR A 491 -15.34 -11.10 -3.59
C TYR A 491 -16.67 -10.87 -2.89
N ARG A 492 -17.12 -11.80 -2.03
CA ARG A 492 -18.34 -11.63 -1.23
C ARG A 492 -18.25 -10.39 -0.36
N ALA A 493 -17.17 -10.27 0.41
CA ALA A 493 -16.97 -9.16 1.32
C ALA A 493 -16.87 -7.82 0.60
N GLN A 494 -16.15 -7.79 -0.52
CA GLN A 494 -15.90 -6.59 -1.30
C GLN A 494 -17.15 -6.16 -2.09
N PHE A 495 -17.75 -7.08 -2.85
CA PHE A 495 -18.76 -6.73 -3.84
C PHE A 495 -20.16 -6.56 -3.26
N LEU A 496 -20.53 -7.28 -2.19
CA LEU A 496 -21.84 -7.09 -1.56
C LEU A 496 -21.99 -5.72 -0.89
N LEU A 497 -20.87 -5.11 -0.47
CA LEU A 497 -20.82 -3.78 0.15
C LEU A 497 -20.58 -2.65 -0.86
N THR A 498 -20.29 -3.00 -2.11
CA THR A 498 -19.94 -2.02 -3.16
C THR A 498 -21.14 -1.82 -4.09
N SER A 499 -21.72 -0.62 -4.06
CA SER A 499 -22.99 -0.32 -4.77
C SER A 499 -22.99 -0.65 -6.26
N TRP A 500 -21.87 -0.43 -6.96
CA TRP A 500 -21.76 -0.72 -8.40
C TRP A 500 -21.52 -2.21 -8.70
N ALA A 501 -20.90 -2.97 -7.78
CA ALA A 501 -20.56 -4.38 -7.99
C ALA A 501 -21.65 -5.34 -7.48
N GLN A 502 -22.39 -4.93 -6.44
CA GLN A 502 -23.43 -5.71 -5.78
C GLN A 502 -24.48 -6.29 -6.75
N PRO A 503 -24.99 -5.55 -7.76
CA PRO A 503 -25.99 -6.10 -8.70
C PRO A 503 -25.47 -7.30 -9.49
N HIS A 504 -24.16 -7.36 -9.71
CA HIS A 504 -23.52 -8.39 -10.54
C HIS A 504 -23.09 -9.59 -9.73
N TYR A 505 -22.82 -9.45 -8.42
CA TYR A 505 -22.23 -10.50 -7.59
C TYR A 505 -22.94 -11.86 -7.70
N LYS A 506 -24.28 -11.88 -7.62
CA LYS A 506 -25.07 -13.13 -7.57
C LYS A 506 -24.86 -14.05 -8.77
N SER A 507 -24.71 -13.49 -9.96
CA SER A 507 -24.50 -14.24 -11.20
C SER A 507 -23.02 -14.40 -11.56
N GLY A 508 -22.10 -14.00 -10.68
CA GLY A 508 -20.68 -13.98 -11.00
C GLY A 508 -20.04 -15.35 -11.08
N ARG A 509 -20.46 -16.29 -10.21
CA ARG A 509 -20.04 -17.69 -10.29
C ARG A 509 -20.43 -18.31 -11.62
N GLU A 510 -21.69 -18.16 -12.02
CA GLU A 510 -22.18 -18.67 -13.30
C GLU A 510 -21.46 -18.06 -14.51
N ARG A 511 -21.16 -16.74 -14.49
CA ARG A 511 -20.42 -16.09 -15.58
C ARG A 511 -18.99 -16.61 -15.72
N LEU A 512 -18.27 -16.69 -14.61
CA LEU A 512 -16.93 -17.28 -14.59
C LEU A 512 -17.00 -18.74 -15.07
N GLY A 513 -18.04 -19.44 -14.58
CA GLY A 513 -18.57 -20.75 -14.96
C GLY A 513 -18.69 -21.02 -16.48
N ARG A 514 -19.25 -20.06 -17.21
CA ARG A 514 -19.45 -20.18 -18.66
C ARG A 514 -18.18 -19.89 -19.45
N SER A 515 -17.25 -19.11 -18.89
CA SER A 515 -16.09 -18.59 -19.61
C SER A 515 -14.95 -19.61 -19.76
N PHE A 516 -14.86 -20.62 -18.88
CA PHE A 516 -13.77 -21.60 -18.90
C PHE A 516 -14.19 -23.08 -18.93
N GLY A 517 -15.49 -23.37 -19.02
CA GLY A 517 -16.02 -24.75 -19.14
C GLY A 517 -16.07 -25.55 -17.84
N THR A 518 -16.72 -26.71 -17.85
CA THR A 518 -16.85 -27.60 -16.67
C THR A 518 -15.58 -28.39 -16.41
N LEU A 519 -15.07 -28.30 -15.18
CA LEU A 519 -14.01 -29.16 -14.64
C LEU A 519 -14.43 -30.64 -14.46
N PRO A 520 -13.47 -31.58 -14.45
CA PRO A 520 -13.63 -32.88 -13.76
C PRO A 520 -13.89 -32.65 -12.26
N GLN A 521 -14.75 -33.46 -11.65
CA GLN A 521 -15.21 -33.30 -10.25
C GLN A 521 -14.14 -33.52 -9.16
N ASP A 522 -12.87 -33.71 -9.55
CA ASP A 522 -11.84 -34.32 -8.70
C ASP A 522 -10.75 -33.32 -8.21
N GLU A 523 -10.84 -32.03 -8.56
CA GLU A 523 -9.82 -31.03 -8.18
C GLU A 523 -10.15 -30.34 -6.84
N ALA A 524 -9.36 -30.71 -5.82
CA ALA A 524 -9.50 -30.32 -4.43
C ALA A 524 -8.59 -29.15 -4.02
N GLY A 525 -9.14 -27.94 -3.89
CA GLY A 525 -8.74 -26.92 -2.91
C GLY A 525 -7.51 -26.03 -3.17
N GLY A 526 -7.70 -24.73 -2.93
CA GLY A 526 -6.63 -23.75 -2.70
C GLY A 526 -6.26 -22.93 -3.94
N PHE A 527 -5.64 -23.57 -4.93
CA PHE A 527 -5.31 -22.94 -6.20
C PHE A 527 -5.58 -23.88 -7.36
N ALA A 528 -6.15 -23.35 -8.44
CA ALA A 528 -6.53 -24.16 -9.59
C ALA A 528 -6.16 -23.50 -10.91
N LEU A 529 -5.92 -24.31 -11.93
CA LEU A 529 -5.55 -23.87 -13.27
C LEU A 529 -6.48 -24.51 -14.32
N TYR A 530 -7.33 -23.70 -14.94
CA TYR A 530 -8.36 -24.16 -15.88
C TYR A 530 -8.01 -23.78 -17.32
N GLY A 531 -8.46 -24.49 -18.36
CA GLY A 531 -8.27 -24.08 -19.78
C GLY A 531 -8.85 -25.03 -20.86
N PRO A 532 -9.23 -24.55 -22.07
CA PRO A 532 -10.00 -25.31 -23.05
C PRO A 532 -9.19 -26.26 -23.97
N ILE A 533 -7.86 -26.24 -23.92
CA ILE A 533 -6.98 -27.04 -24.82
C ILE A 533 -6.09 -28.03 -24.04
N TRP A 534 -6.20 -28.09 -22.71
CA TRP A 534 -5.47 -29.05 -21.89
C TRP A 534 -6.44 -29.81 -20.99
N SER A 535 -7.08 -30.85 -21.54
CA SER A 535 -7.67 -31.93 -20.74
C SER A 535 -6.60 -32.93 -20.26
N SER A 536 -5.39 -32.46 -19.97
CA SER A 536 -4.31 -33.29 -19.46
C SER A 536 -3.55 -32.56 -18.37
N SER A 537 -4.23 -32.27 -17.26
CA SER A 537 -3.56 -32.24 -15.97
C SER A 537 -3.09 -33.66 -15.69
N SER A 538 -1.78 -33.88 -15.78
CA SER A 538 -1.12 -35.06 -15.19
C SER A 538 -1.05 -34.92 -13.67
N TYR A 539 -2.18 -34.55 -13.07
CA TYR A 539 -2.56 -34.77 -11.69
C TYR A 539 -4.03 -35.17 -11.74
N LEU A 540 -4.27 -36.38 -12.24
CA LEU A 540 -5.23 -37.23 -11.55
C LEU A 540 -4.69 -37.34 -10.12
N MET A 541 -5.12 -36.45 -9.22
CA MET A 541 -5.38 -36.94 -7.87
C MET A 541 -6.51 -37.94 -8.11
N ALA A 542 -6.17 -39.22 -8.30
CA ALA A 542 -7.15 -40.25 -7.96
C ALA A 542 -7.66 -39.86 -6.57
N PRO A 543 -8.98 -39.91 -6.31
CA PRO A 543 -9.48 -39.62 -4.98
C PRO A 543 -8.58 -40.37 -4.00
N PRO A 544 -8.02 -39.70 -2.97
CA PRO A 544 -6.99 -40.31 -2.12
C PRO A 544 -7.46 -41.57 -1.38
N PHE A 545 -8.75 -41.85 -1.52
CA PHE A 545 -9.47 -43.00 -1.06
C PHE A 545 -9.97 -43.80 -2.28
N ASP A 546 -9.62 -45.08 -2.32
CA ASP A 546 -10.12 -46.04 -3.32
C ASP A 546 -11.63 -46.35 -3.15
N THR A 547 -12.23 -45.87 -2.06
CA THR A 547 -13.63 -46.08 -1.68
C THR A 547 -14.28 -44.78 -1.21
N PRO A 548 -15.55 -44.52 -1.52
CA PRO A 548 -16.28 -43.35 -1.02
C PRO A 548 -16.40 -43.38 0.52
N PRO A 549 -16.54 -42.19 1.16
CA PRO A 549 -16.54 -42.07 2.61
C PRO A 549 -17.76 -42.79 3.18
N MET A 550 -17.54 -43.54 4.26
CA MET A 550 -18.64 -44.25 4.93
C MET A 550 -19.62 -43.24 5.52
N ARG A 551 -20.90 -43.35 5.17
CA ARG A 551 -21.94 -42.50 5.74
C ARG A 551 -22.03 -42.71 7.24
N MET A 552 -22.17 -41.60 7.97
CA MET A 552 -22.44 -41.63 9.39
C MET A 552 -23.84 -42.17 9.67
N ASN A 553 -23.98 -42.96 10.74
CA ASN A 553 -25.29 -43.51 11.14
C ASN A 553 -26.31 -42.41 11.49
N VAL A 554 -25.82 -41.28 12.02
CA VAL A 554 -26.60 -40.08 12.31
C VAL A 554 -25.82 -38.89 11.74
N PRO A 555 -26.39 -38.12 10.78
CA PRO A 555 -25.76 -36.90 10.29
C PRO A 555 -25.50 -35.90 11.41
N TRP A 556 -24.38 -35.19 11.31
CA TRP A 556 -24.09 -34.09 12.22
C TRP A 556 -24.77 -32.83 11.70
N ASN A 557 -25.70 -32.26 12.48
CA ASN A 557 -26.47 -31.09 12.08
C ASN A 557 -25.83 -29.81 12.61
N PHE A 558 -25.80 -28.78 11.76
CA PHE A 558 -25.30 -27.45 12.09
C PHE A 558 -26.46 -26.46 12.25
N ALA A 559 -26.18 -25.33 12.91
CA ALA A 559 -27.20 -24.35 13.32
C ALA A 559 -27.91 -23.65 12.15
N ASP A 560 -27.31 -23.63 10.96
CA ASP A 560 -27.90 -23.11 9.73
C ASP A 560 -28.75 -24.15 8.98
N GLY A 561 -28.83 -25.38 9.48
CA GLY A 561 -29.51 -26.49 8.81
C GLY A 561 -28.63 -27.29 7.84
N SER A 562 -27.35 -26.94 7.70
CA SER A 562 -26.39 -27.79 7.00
C SER A 562 -26.16 -29.10 7.78
N GLN A 563 -25.82 -30.18 7.08
CA GLN A 563 -25.55 -31.50 7.66
C GLN A 563 -24.22 -32.04 7.13
N LEU A 564 -23.35 -32.56 8.00
CA LEU A 564 -22.26 -33.43 7.58
C LEU A 564 -22.80 -34.87 7.60
N ASN A 565 -22.69 -35.57 6.48
CA ASN A 565 -23.28 -36.90 6.24
C ASN A 565 -22.22 -38.01 6.18
N ALA A 566 -21.02 -37.70 5.72
CA ALA A 566 -19.89 -38.63 5.68
C ALA A 566 -18.58 -37.84 5.83
N VAL A 567 -17.58 -38.43 6.47
CA VAL A 567 -16.24 -37.84 6.56
C VAL A 567 -15.19 -38.94 6.68
N GLN A 568 -14.10 -38.81 5.94
CA GLN A 568 -12.97 -39.72 5.95
C GLN A 568 -11.68 -38.90 5.82
N SER A 569 -10.67 -39.21 6.62
CA SER A 569 -9.36 -38.56 6.54
C SER A 569 -8.21 -39.57 6.57
N LYS A 570 -7.07 -39.20 5.98
CA LYS A 570 -5.84 -39.98 5.92
C LYS A 570 -4.64 -39.05 5.87
N LEU A 571 -3.65 -39.26 6.72
CA LEU A 571 -2.35 -38.61 6.59
C LEU A 571 -1.36 -39.51 5.85
N THR A 572 -0.52 -38.92 5.01
CA THR A 572 0.58 -39.60 4.30
C THR A 572 1.88 -38.86 4.54
N ALA A 573 2.93 -39.56 4.95
CA ALA A 573 4.25 -38.97 5.18
C ALA A 573 5.16 -39.14 3.95
N ASP A 574 5.89 -38.10 3.60
CA ASP A 574 7.05 -38.09 2.70
C ASP A 574 8.28 -37.60 3.49
N LYS A 575 9.49 -37.75 2.95
CA LYS A 575 10.78 -37.55 3.64
C LYS A 575 10.86 -36.28 4.51
N ASP A 576 10.22 -35.19 4.09
CA ASP A 576 10.24 -33.90 4.80
C ASP A 576 8.84 -33.29 5.06
N LYS A 577 7.74 -33.99 4.72
CA LYS A 577 6.38 -33.40 4.75
C LYS A 577 5.31 -34.40 5.16
N THR A 578 4.25 -33.92 5.81
CA THR A 578 3.03 -34.67 6.05
C THR A 578 1.94 -34.14 5.10
N ARG A 579 1.11 -35.01 4.53
CA ARG A 579 0.02 -34.62 3.64
C ARG A 579 -1.32 -35.15 4.17
N LEU A 580 -2.29 -34.26 4.31
CA LEU A 580 -3.65 -34.53 4.76
C LEU A 580 -4.61 -34.69 3.60
N HIS A 581 -5.15 -35.89 3.48
CA HIS A 581 -6.29 -36.20 2.65
C HIS A 581 -7.55 -36.18 3.51
N LEU A 582 -8.56 -35.42 3.11
CA LEU A 582 -9.86 -35.35 3.77
C LEU A 582 -10.95 -35.33 2.69
N GLN A 583 -11.94 -36.20 2.85
CA GLN A 583 -13.13 -36.28 2.02
C GLN A 583 -14.35 -36.18 2.92
N SER A 584 -15.32 -35.33 2.56
CA SER A 584 -16.51 -35.10 3.36
C SER A 584 -17.73 -34.87 2.48
N VAL A 585 -18.89 -35.38 2.91
CA VAL A 585 -20.17 -35.21 2.22
C VAL A 585 -21.09 -34.37 3.08
N TRP A 586 -21.60 -33.29 2.51
CA TRP A 586 -22.39 -32.27 3.19
C TRP A 586 -23.75 -32.10 2.52
N ARG A 587 -24.82 -31.95 3.28
CA ARG A 587 -26.09 -31.38 2.80
C ARG A 587 -26.16 -29.92 3.20
N LEU A 588 -26.44 -29.04 2.26
CA LEU A 588 -26.36 -27.60 2.47
C LEU A 588 -27.65 -26.97 3.02
N GLY A 589 -27.48 -26.09 4.01
CA GLY A 589 -28.50 -25.20 4.55
C GLY A 589 -28.66 -23.90 3.75
N PRO A 590 -29.60 -23.01 4.12
CA PRO A 590 -30.02 -21.82 3.37
C PRO A 590 -28.93 -20.76 3.15
N THR A 591 -27.83 -20.82 3.91
CA THR A 591 -26.74 -19.83 3.89
C THR A 591 -25.43 -20.40 3.34
N ALA A 592 -25.51 -21.48 2.55
CA ALA A 592 -24.34 -22.25 2.15
C ALA A 592 -23.32 -21.52 1.25
N ASP A 593 -23.71 -20.43 0.62
CA ASP A 593 -22.84 -19.57 -0.17
C ASP A 593 -21.78 -18.82 0.66
N ALA A 594 -21.96 -18.80 1.99
CA ALA A 594 -21.16 -18.09 2.98
C ALA A 594 -20.37 -19.00 3.93
N LEU A 595 -20.50 -20.32 3.78
CA LEU A 595 -19.96 -21.26 4.76
C LEU A 595 -18.49 -21.55 4.51
N GLN A 596 -17.70 -21.47 5.58
CA GLN A 596 -16.33 -21.92 5.63
C GLN A 596 -16.19 -23.09 6.61
N ILE A 597 -15.23 -23.97 6.32
CA ILE A 597 -14.77 -25.03 7.21
C ILE A 597 -13.42 -24.60 7.75
N ASP A 598 -13.32 -24.53 9.07
CA ASP A 598 -12.03 -24.47 9.76
C ASP A 598 -11.59 -25.89 10.07
N LEU A 599 -10.40 -26.23 9.60
CA LEU A 599 -9.73 -27.50 9.86
C LEU A 599 -8.64 -27.25 10.88
N THR A 600 -8.81 -27.73 12.10
CA THR A 600 -7.82 -27.58 13.16
C THR A 600 -7.23 -28.94 13.50
N LEU A 601 -5.91 -29.04 13.43
CA LEU A 601 -5.19 -30.19 13.93
C LEU A 601 -4.75 -29.92 15.37
N ILE A 602 -5.22 -30.75 16.29
CA ILE A 602 -4.98 -30.62 17.73
C ILE A 602 -4.14 -31.79 18.21
N ASP A 603 -3.05 -31.53 18.92
CA ASP A 603 -2.19 -32.57 19.48
C ASP A 603 -2.78 -33.22 20.75
N THR A 604 -2.10 -34.25 21.28
CA THR A 604 -2.51 -34.94 22.51
C THR A 604 -2.59 -34.04 23.74
N ASP A 605 -1.88 -32.92 23.75
CA ASP A 605 -1.84 -31.95 24.85
C ASP A 605 -2.95 -30.89 24.71
N GLY A 606 -3.79 -31.02 23.68
CA GLY A 606 -4.85 -30.07 23.38
C GLY A 606 -4.38 -28.79 22.70
N GLN A 607 -3.13 -28.75 22.20
CA GLN A 607 -2.58 -27.59 21.50
C GLN A 607 -2.91 -27.67 20.01
N GLU A 608 -3.33 -26.53 19.46
CA GLU A 608 -3.46 -26.36 18.01
C GLU A 608 -2.06 -26.35 17.39
N VAL A 609 -1.82 -27.26 16.45
CA VAL A 609 -0.54 -27.39 15.73
C VAL A 609 -0.63 -26.97 14.27
N TRP A 610 -1.84 -26.95 13.72
CA TRP A 610 -2.12 -26.49 12.37
C TRP A 610 -3.60 -26.08 12.28
N HIS A 611 -3.87 -25.05 11.49
CA HIS A 611 -5.21 -24.56 11.22
C HIS A 611 -5.29 -24.01 9.81
N GLU A 612 -6.35 -24.36 9.09
CA GLU A 612 -6.65 -23.81 7.77
C GLU A 612 -8.15 -23.58 7.63
N THR A 613 -8.52 -22.44 7.06
CA THR A 613 -9.89 -22.06 6.75
C THR A 613 -10.12 -22.17 5.25
N MET A 614 -11.24 -22.77 4.82
CA MET A 614 -11.58 -22.89 3.40
C MET A 614 -13.09 -22.84 3.15
N PRO A 615 -13.56 -22.45 1.96
CA PRO A 615 -14.98 -22.52 1.63
C PRO A 615 -15.50 -23.97 1.73
N LEU A 616 -16.66 -24.17 2.35
CA LEU A 616 -17.29 -25.49 2.50
C LEU A 616 -17.51 -26.19 1.17
N VAL A 617 -17.87 -25.40 0.15
CA VAL A 617 -18.33 -25.89 -1.14
C VAL A 617 -17.41 -25.33 -2.22
N ASN A 618 -16.86 -26.20 -3.06
CA ASN A 618 -16.02 -25.79 -4.19
C ASN A 618 -16.87 -25.66 -5.47
N GLU A 619 -17.50 -24.50 -5.67
CA GLU A 619 -18.55 -24.35 -6.67
C GLU A 619 -18.34 -23.14 -7.58
N LEU A 620 -17.21 -23.11 -8.26
CA LEU A 620 -17.05 -22.20 -9.40
C LEU A 620 -18.05 -22.52 -10.53
N TRP A 621 -18.58 -23.75 -10.62
CA TRP A 621 -19.26 -24.26 -11.82
C TRP A 621 -20.67 -24.84 -11.62
N GLN A 622 -21.17 -25.00 -10.39
CA GLN A 622 -22.55 -25.46 -10.13
C GLN A 622 -23.30 -24.48 -9.22
N PRO A 623 -24.61 -24.25 -9.45
CA PRO A 623 -25.43 -23.50 -8.50
C PRO A 623 -25.65 -24.30 -7.22
N ILE A 624 -25.58 -23.61 -6.07
CA ILE A 624 -26.00 -24.20 -4.79
C ILE A 624 -27.50 -24.50 -4.87
N GLU A 625 -27.83 -25.76 -5.08
CA GLU A 625 -29.16 -26.33 -4.86
C GLU A 625 -29.30 -26.71 -3.38
N LEU A 626 -30.16 -25.99 -2.68
CA LEU A 626 -30.46 -26.26 -1.27
C LEU A 626 -31.04 -27.66 -1.09
N GLY A 627 -30.52 -28.41 -0.10
CA GLY A 627 -30.94 -29.78 0.18
C GLY A 627 -30.22 -30.87 -0.61
N SER A 628 -29.45 -30.51 -1.64
CA SER A 628 -28.55 -31.43 -2.35
C SER A 628 -27.33 -31.76 -1.49
N GLU A 629 -26.73 -32.92 -1.77
CA GLU A 629 -25.48 -33.35 -1.14
C GLU A 629 -24.29 -32.94 -2.00
N TYR A 630 -23.24 -32.47 -1.34
CA TYR A 630 -22.03 -31.95 -1.94
C TYR A 630 -20.84 -32.64 -1.31
N GLU A 631 -19.94 -33.07 -2.15
CA GLU A 631 -18.72 -33.72 -1.72
C GLU A 631 -17.56 -32.72 -1.77
N ARG A 632 -16.81 -32.63 -0.67
CA ARG A 632 -15.63 -31.79 -0.54
C ARG A 632 -14.43 -32.70 -0.33
N TYR A 633 -13.49 -32.59 -1.26
CA TYR A 633 -12.17 -33.20 -1.22
C TYR A 633 -11.15 -32.12 -0.83
N ILE A 634 -10.20 -32.50 0.02
CA ILE A 634 -9.14 -31.64 0.56
C ILE A 634 -7.86 -32.47 0.55
N ASP A 635 -6.83 -32.02 -0.18
CA ASP A 635 -5.47 -32.55 -0.10
C ASP A 635 -4.52 -31.41 0.27
N TYR A 636 -3.99 -31.43 1.49
CA TYR A 636 -3.22 -30.33 2.05
C TYR A 636 -1.84 -30.79 2.55
N LEU A 637 -0.80 -30.01 2.28
CA LEU A 637 0.54 -30.26 2.83
C LEU A 637 0.67 -29.61 4.21
N LEU A 638 0.91 -30.42 5.23
CA LEU A 638 1.13 -30.00 6.60
C LEU A 638 2.63 -29.85 6.90
N PRO A 639 2.99 -28.93 7.84
CA PRO A 639 4.31 -28.91 8.45
C PRO A 639 4.67 -30.28 9.03
N GLN A 640 5.97 -30.58 9.17
CA GLN A 640 6.41 -31.88 9.72
C GLN A 640 5.82 -32.09 11.13
N LEU A 641 4.84 -32.97 11.21
CA LEU A 641 4.23 -33.39 12.46
C LEU A 641 5.21 -34.30 13.19
N ARG A 642 5.29 -34.15 14.52
CA ARG A 642 6.12 -35.01 15.37
C ARG A 642 5.35 -36.29 15.67
N ASP A 643 6.03 -37.39 15.99
CA ASP A 643 5.46 -38.69 16.38
C ASP A 643 4.51 -38.60 17.60
N LYS A 644 3.33 -38.02 17.38
CA LYS A 644 2.26 -37.75 18.33
C LYS A 644 0.93 -38.10 17.66
N LYS A 645 -0.06 -38.44 18.47
CA LYS A 645 -1.44 -38.53 18.03
C LYS A 645 -2.02 -37.14 17.83
N TYR A 646 -2.79 -37.01 16.76
CA TYR A 646 -3.51 -35.78 16.44
C TYR A 646 -5.00 -36.05 16.28
N ARG A 647 -5.83 -35.06 16.62
CA ARG A 647 -7.26 -35.03 16.32
C ARG A 647 -7.52 -33.96 15.26
N LEU A 648 -8.32 -34.31 14.26
CA LEU A 648 -8.80 -33.35 13.27
C LEU A 648 -10.17 -32.83 13.70
N GLN A 649 -10.23 -31.53 13.96
CA GLN A 649 -11.46 -30.82 14.25
C GLN A 649 -11.93 -30.12 12.96
N LEU A 650 -13.19 -30.35 12.59
CA LEU A 650 -13.89 -29.58 11.57
C LEU A 650 -14.89 -28.67 12.27
N GLU A 651 -14.78 -27.39 12.05
CA GLU A 651 -15.76 -26.44 12.57
C GLU A 651 -16.37 -25.66 11.41
N LEU A 652 -17.71 -25.63 11.37
CA LEU A 652 -18.44 -24.95 10.32
C LEU A 652 -18.79 -23.55 10.81
N PHE A 653 -18.42 -22.56 10.01
CA PHE A 653 -18.67 -21.17 10.33
C PHE A 653 -19.39 -20.47 9.19
N ASN A 654 -20.24 -19.52 9.56
CA ASN A 654 -20.54 -18.39 8.68
C ASN A 654 -19.46 -17.36 8.94
N ARG A 655 -18.44 -17.34 8.07
CA ARG A 655 -17.30 -16.44 8.20
C ARG A 655 -17.13 -15.64 6.92
N THR A 656 -17.07 -14.32 7.08
CA THR A 656 -16.71 -13.41 5.98
C THR A 656 -15.29 -12.94 6.24
N GLU A 657 -14.32 -13.77 5.86
CA GLU A 657 -12.93 -13.35 5.82
C GLU A 657 -12.70 -12.43 4.62
N VAL A 658 -12.08 -11.29 4.89
CA VAL A 658 -11.49 -10.42 3.89
C VAL A 658 -9.99 -10.54 4.05
N HIS A 659 -9.34 -11.15 3.06
CA HIS A 659 -7.93 -10.89 2.88
C HIS A 659 -7.80 -9.42 2.49
N GLY A 660 -7.14 -8.62 3.32
CA GLY A 660 -6.92 -7.21 3.00
C GLY A 660 -6.15 -7.13 1.68
N LEU A 661 -6.64 -6.31 0.74
CA LEU A 661 -6.02 -6.01 -0.57
C LEU A 661 -4.68 -5.24 -0.47
N ASP A 662 -4.06 -5.27 0.71
CA ASP A 662 -2.82 -4.58 1.04
C ASP A 662 -1.67 -5.58 1.31
N GLY A 663 -1.97 -6.89 1.26
CA GLY A 663 -1.08 -8.07 1.31
C GLY A 663 -0.24 -8.29 2.58
N LEU A 664 0.37 -7.23 3.12
CA LEU A 664 1.21 -7.19 4.32
C LEU A 664 1.06 -5.92 5.16
N LEU A 665 0.58 -4.82 4.59
CA LEU A 665 0.63 -3.53 5.27
C LEU A 665 -0.26 -3.45 6.50
N SER A 666 -1.46 -4.02 6.40
CA SER A 666 -2.42 -4.01 7.50
C SER A 666 -2.19 -5.16 8.48
N GLY A 667 -1.53 -6.24 8.05
CA GLY A 667 -1.32 -7.46 8.85
C GLY A 667 -2.62 -8.08 9.38
N ARG A 668 -3.78 -7.65 8.86
CA ARG A 668 -5.11 -8.01 9.33
C ARG A 668 -5.83 -8.73 8.22
N GLN A 669 -6.11 -10.02 8.44
CA GLN A 669 -7.29 -10.63 7.86
C GLN A 669 -8.48 -9.99 8.59
N PHE A 670 -9.33 -9.26 7.86
CA PHE A 670 -10.52 -8.68 8.47
C PHE A 670 -11.59 -9.76 8.44
N THR A 671 -11.95 -10.27 9.62
CA THR A 671 -13.14 -11.11 9.75
C THR A 671 -14.31 -10.18 10.08
N ILE A 672 -15.27 -10.04 9.15
CA ILE A 672 -16.40 -9.12 9.32
C ILE A 672 -17.48 -9.73 10.21
N GLU A 673 -17.73 -11.03 10.05
CA GLU A 673 -18.62 -11.81 10.90
C GLU A 673 -18.04 -13.21 11.02
N GLU A 674 -18.04 -13.75 12.24
CA GLU A 674 -17.68 -15.12 12.53
C GLU A 674 -18.73 -15.66 13.50
N ARG A 675 -19.45 -16.69 13.06
CA ARG A 675 -20.39 -17.40 13.91
C ARG A 675 -20.20 -18.89 13.70
N SER A 676 -19.73 -19.56 14.76
CA SER A 676 -19.71 -21.03 14.80
C SER A 676 -21.13 -21.54 14.67
N LEU A 677 -21.32 -22.43 13.70
CA LEU A 677 -22.58 -23.12 13.45
C LEU A 677 -22.57 -24.52 14.05
N GLY A 678 -21.40 -25.00 14.47
CA GLY A 678 -21.19 -26.30 15.09
C GLY A 678 -19.80 -26.84 14.80
N ARG A 679 -19.35 -27.75 15.66
CA ARG A 679 -18.03 -28.38 15.60
C ARG A 679 -18.18 -29.90 15.57
N PHE A 680 -17.41 -30.56 14.72
CA PHE A 680 -17.33 -32.00 14.59
C PHE A 680 -15.88 -32.45 14.73
N GLU A 681 -15.60 -33.42 15.60
CA GLU A 681 -14.27 -34.00 15.72
C GLU A 681 -14.22 -35.34 14.98
N VAL A 682 -13.26 -35.47 14.06
CA VAL A 682 -12.94 -36.76 13.44
C VAL A 682 -11.97 -37.48 14.36
N GLU A 683 -12.39 -38.64 14.90
CA GLU A 683 -11.49 -39.62 15.52
C GLU A 683 -10.61 -40.24 14.44
N SER A 684 -9.64 -39.49 13.98
CA SER A 684 -8.56 -40.04 13.19
C SER A 684 -7.54 -40.61 14.18
N ASN A 685 -7.37 -41.94 14.20
CA ASN A 685 -6.19 -42.56 14.79
C ASN A 685 -4.98 -42.15 13.93
N LEU A 686 -4.52 -40.91 14.09
CA LEU A 686 -3.35 -40.34 13.42
C LEU A 686 -2.13 -40.77 14.22
N ASP A 687 -1.80 -42.06 14.20
CA ASP A 687 -0.53 -42.55 14.71
C ASP A 687 0.54 -42.30 13.62
N PHE A 688 1.55 -41.49 13.94
CA PHE A 688 2.81 -41.39 13.20
C PHE A 688 3.87 -42.25 13.86
#